data_AF-A0A923CDF3-F1
#
_entry.id   AF-A0A923CDF3-F1
#
_cell.length_a   1.000
_cell.length_b   1.000
_cell.length_c   1.000
_cell.angle_alpha   90.00
_cell.angle_beta   90.00
_cell.angle_gamma   90.00
#
_symmetry.space_group_name_H-M   'P 1'
#
loop_
_entity.id
_entity.type
_entity.pdbx_description
1 polymer ?
#
loop_
_entity_poly.entity_id
_entity_poly.type
_entity_poly.pdbx_seq_one_letter_code
_entity_poly.pdbx_strand_id
1 'polypeptide(L)'
;GRSSAALDQIARLNLEMAALRKELANLKDSVVAVRAAPPATGTEPVEATAPEPSPPVAVDEAPAEPDGSFAAARASAEPEATRPEAAVSEAVALAARTADETGDKPAIEAAPAVFDRSEPEVRPAVEAEVTTLPPRRDIEETIGSRWAVWVGGVALAFGGLFLVRYSIEAGVFGPGPRLLMGAAFALLLAGASEYLRRREAPLPFVPPGALRSANIPSVLAGVSVLAGFAVVFAAHAIYGFIGPTPAFAMMALIGLSALAASLLHGPALGLFGLVGSYVTPFLITSTAPAFASLSLFITVVTATAFLLHAQRPSRIVTLAAVAGHGVWTVIIAFAMRGLLWPSFLAVAGAVLAWLLLKEWPLLRRRGEVRPWRPASFDITGLVAIAVPLIIAGVLWVGLGAPGPLHGAILATVAVAVIAAVRHRDLAPLALIAGAGAVGMILLWPRQAGPLGLSPATLFDLVRLSIGPDAAPGLGWTAALFAAVTGGLPFAVLATRRWAGSGGFIERGCLAFASALAPVCLLLATTLRINGFERAPGFAALAALLVAVLFLASEWLLRVERANTRSRSNPLALIGSAAYAAAGAIALGLAVALALRETWLVVGFAVSAAGLAILARIRPIPLLRTMSASLATAAFARWLWDPILTGMGSWPLLNWLIPAYGLPALCFWIAALALRDGQDRPKIVHQTLAAFFTALFVLLQVHQVFVGPDLAPNLSWIAGHFAQPRNRLFEEIACLVIATGLLGAGFERLGRLAGNAPFRMAGLAAAGLAVCLSVGGLGALLNPLFDGTAVEGWPVLNRLLWYVVAGGALGALGFAMGRSARSPVADALSACGAFLISLGIVLITRQAFAGPQLSPVSGASVGSSEAVMIAVVLVALTAAARLWHDAARSPITRLGVLILGGVAIGWTLLALGLARNPFLDGRGVEGPVVFNRILWGYGLTALALAGAAAWLREGFARLARAFSLAATAAVIGCAFLLLRHALHGPTLSSRVPVTLAESGIYAALAFILAVVAMVAGSLRWQGRSVPIDPLGTALAACGFFAVIALIASPAMTHQPLVGILILDNALIGYLLPAAFAFAAAAWARSNLPQPLIARAYGSAAILGALAYVVTEVRRAFVGPDLFSAAVGSGELYAYSAAILIYGVALLALGFRIGSRDLRLASLGIVTLAICKAFLVDMSGLEGLLRALSFIGLGGCLVAIGLAYQRVLRRGAETTPTAGG
;
A
#
# COMPACT_ATOMS: atom_id res chain seq x y z
N GLY A 1 2.59 -33.49 5.99
CA GLY A 1 2.97 -32.84 4.73
C GLY A 1 1.80 -32.72 3.76
N ARG A 2 1.49 -31.50 3.30
CA ARG A 2 0.79 -31.21 2.02
C ARG A 2 1.42 -30.05 1.24
N SER A 3 2.48 -29.44 1.78
CA SER A 3 3.21 -28.29 1.22
C SER A 3 4.40 -28.69 0.35
N SER A 4 5.06 -29.81 0.64
CA SER A 4 6.24 -30.30 -0.10
C SER A 4 5.93 -30.56 -1.58
N ALA A 5 4.91 -31.37 -1.86
CA ALA A 5 4.54 -31.75 -3.23
C ALA A 5 4.26 -30.55 -4.16
N ALA A 6 3.75 -29.44 -3.63
CA ALA A 6 3.55 -28.22 -4.41
C ALA A 6 4.87 -27.50 -4.72
N LEU A 7 5.81 -27.48 -3.79
CA LEU A 7 7.16 -26.94 -4.00
C LEU A 7 7.96 -27.80 -4.97
N ASP A 8 7.87 -29.13 -4.87
CA ASP A 8 8.49 -30.06 -5.82
C ASP A 8 7.91 -29.89 -7.23
N GLN A 9 6.60 -29.70 -7.36
CA GLN A 9 5.95 -29.45 -8.64
C GLN A 9 6.38 -28.09 -9.25
N ILE A 10 6.52 -27.05 -8.43
CA ILE A 10 7.07 -25.75 -8.87
C ILE A 10 8.54 -25.88 -9.28
N ALA A 11 9.35 -26.66 -8.56
CA ALA A 11 10.75 -26.91 -8.91
C ALA A 11 10.88 -27.64 -10.26
N ARG A 12 10.04 -28.66 -10.51
CA ARG A 12 9.98 -29.37 -11.81
C ARG A 12 9.54 -28.45 -12.94
N LEU A 13 8.48 -27.67 -12.76
CA LEU A 13 8.00 -26.71 -13.77
C LEU A 13 9.05 -25.64 -14.11
N ASN A 14 9.83 -25.19 -13.13
CA ASN A 14 10.95 -24.25 -13.37
C ASN A 14 12.09 -24.91 -14.16
N LEU A 15 12.40 -26.19 -13.92
CA LEU A 15 13.39 -26.95 -14.70
C LEU A 15 12.90 -27.20 -16.13
N GLU A 16 11.65 -27.59 -16.32
CA GLU A 16 11.02 -27.74 -17.64
C GLU A 16 11.01 -26.41 -18.42
N MET A 17 10.65 -25.30 -17.77
CA MET A 17 10.75 -23.96 -18.38
C MET A 17 12.18 -23.55 -18.73
N ALA A 18 13.19 -23.97 -17.95
CA ALA A 18 14.60 -23.71 -18.26
C ALA A 18 15.06 -24.54 -19.47
N ALA A 19 14.66 -25.82 -19.55
CA ALA A 19 14.92 -26.69 -20.69
C ALA A 19 14.27 -26.14 -21.98
N LEU A 20 12.97 -25.84 -21.95
CA LEU A 20 12.23 -25.29 -23.10
C LEU A 20 12.79 -23.93 -23.56
N ARG A 21 13.29 -23.09 -22.64
CA ARG A 21 13.99 -21.85 -23.01
C ARG A 21 15.32 -22.11 -23.71
N LYS A 22 16.05 -23.16 -23.33
CA LYS A 22 17.30 -23.58 -23.99
C LYS A 22 17.04 -24.19 -25.36
N GLU A 23 16.01 -25.03 -25.51
CA GLU A 23 15.57 -25.53 -26.81
C GLU A 23 15.10 -24.40 -27.73
N LEU A 24 14.33 -23.43 -27.22
CA LEU A 24 13.88 -22.27 -28.00
C LEU A 24 15.03 -21.34 -28.41
N ALA A 25 16.12 -21.28 -27.62
CA ALA A 25 17.36 -20.60 -28.03
C ALA A 25 18.04 -21.36 -29.18
N ASN A 26 18.30 -22.66 -29.00
CA ASN A 26 18.91 -23.51 -30.04
C ASN A 26 18.10 -23.51 -31.35
N LEU A 27 16.76 -23.48 -31.27
CA LEU A 27 15.85 -23.37 -32.42
C LEU A 27 15.90 -21.99 -33.10
N LYS A 28 16.12 -20.91 -32.35
CA LYS A 28 16.36 -19.59 -32.95
C LYS A 28 17.70 -19.55 -33.67
N ASP A 29 18.75 -20.09 -33.07
CA ASP A 29 20.09 -20.10 -33.64
C ASP A 29 20.15 -20.95 -34.92
N SER A 30 19.45 -22.10 -34.94
CA SER A 30 19.33 -22.92 -36.17
C SER A 30 18.48 -22.26 -37.26
N VAL A 31 17.39 -21.57 -36.91
CA VAL A 31 16.57 -20.78 -37.87
C VAL A 31 17.34 -19.56 -38.42
N VAL A 32 18.25 -18.98 -37.63
CA VAL A 32 19.18 -17.94 -38.10
C VAL A 32 20.21 -18.53 -39.07
N ALA A 33 20.80 -19.68 -38.75
CA ALA A 33 21.75 -20.37 -39.62
C ALA A 33 21.12 -20.77 -40.98
N VAL A 34 19.90 -21.31 -40.98
CA VAL A 34 19.17 -21.68 -42.21
C VAL A 34 18.84 -20.46 -43.09
N ARG A 35 18.75 -19.25 -42.52
CA ARG A 35 18.57 -18.00 -43.28
C ARG A 35 19.86 -17.37 -43.82
N ALA A 36 21.03 -17.93 -43.52
CA ALA A 36 22.33 -17.35 -43.86
C ALA A 36 23.02 -17.99 -45.09
N ALA A 37 22.42 -19.00 -45.72
CA ALA A 37 22.99 -19.70 -46.88
C ALA A 37 22.46 -19.14 -48.22
N PRO A 38 23.33 -18.77 -49.19
CA PRO A 38 22.92 -18.44 -50.55
C PRO A 38 22.62 -19.71 -51.37
N PRO A 39 21.78 -19.63 -52.43
CA PRO A 39 21.43 -20.79 -53.24
C PRO A 39 22.57 -21.21 -54.17
N ALA A 40 22.95 -22.48 -54.14
CA ALA A 40 23.87 -23.10 -55.09
C ALA A 40 23.10 -24.03 -56.04
N THR A 41 23.43 -23.98 -57.34
CA THR A 41 22.80 -24.77 -58.40
C THR A 41 23.71 -25.89 -58.90
N GLY A 42 23.15 -27.08 -59.10
CA GLY A 42 23.60 -27.99 -60.17
C GLY A 42 24.20 -29.35 -59.76
N THR A 43 23.75 -30.37 -60.49
CA THR A 43 24.46 -31.61 -60.91
C THR A 43 24.99 -32.60 -59.86
N GLU A 44 24.40 -33.79 -59.88
CA GLU A 44 24.99 -35.11 -59.53
C GLU A 44 26.10 -35.53 -60.53
N PRO A 45 26.71 -36.74 -60.45
CA PRO A 45 26.87 -37.69 -59.32
C PRO A 45 28.36 -38.08 -59.11
N VAL A 46 28.64 -39.02 -58.18
CA VAL A 46 29.35 -40.31 -58.44
C VAL A 46 29.63 -41.07 -57.12
N GLU A 47 29.68 -42.40 -57.23
CA GLU A 47 29.76 -43.43 -56.20
C GLU A 47 31.18 -44.03 -56.09
N ALA A 48 31.66 -44.42 -54.88
CA ALA A 48 32.42 -45.68 -54.62
C ALA A 48 33.09 -45.78 -53.21
N THR A 49 33.17 -47.04 -52.72
CA THR A 49 34.19 -47.64 -51.82
C THR A 49 34.43 -47.16 -50.37
N ALA A 50 34.15 -48.08 -49.44
CA ALA A 50 34.89 -48.33 -48.19
C ALA A 50 36.03 -49.37 -48.46
N PRO A 51 36.86 -49.89 -47.51
CA PRO A 51 36.79 -49.79 -46.03
C PRO A 51 38.14 -49.56 -45.26
N GLU A 52 38.04 -49.62 -43.91
CA GLU A 52 38.99 -49.96 -42.80
C GLU A 52 40.48 -50.30 -43.05
N PRO A 53 41.43 -50.04 -42.10
CA PRO A 53 41.41 -50.66 -40.74
C PRO A 53 42.01 -49.87 -39.53
N SER A 54 42.08 -50.53 -38.35
CA SER A 54 42.67 -50.13 -37.03
C SER A 54 43.84 -51.08 -36.62
N PRO A 55 44.46 -51.11 -35.39
CA PRO A 55 44.40 -50.27 -34.16
C PRO A 55 45.82 -49.66 -33.81
N PRO A 56 46.67 -49.95 -32.75
CA PRO A 56 46.59 -50.63 -31.43
C PRO A 56 47.18 -49.92 -30.15
N VAL A 57 46.49 -50.05 -29.00
CA VAL A 57 46.91 -50.43 -27.61
C VAL A 57 48.25 -49.98 -26.94
N ALA A 58 48.15 -49.41 -25.72
CA ALA A 58 49.03 -49.55 -24.51
C ALA A 58 48.45 -48.74 -23.29
N VAL A 59 48.80 -48.84 -21.98
CA VAL A 59 49.33 -49.86 -21.00
C VAL A 59 49.09 -49.31 -19.54
N ASP A 60 49.14 -50.14 -18.49
CA ASP A 60 48.83 -49.86 -17.06
C ASP A 60 49.94 -49.24 -16.17
N GLU A 61 49.57 -48.73 -14.96
CA GLU A 61 50.02 -49.28 -13.65
C GLU A 61 49.27 -48.72 -12.40
N ALA A 62 49.34 -49.46 -11.27
CA ALA A 62 48.73 -49.21 -9.93
C ALA A 62 49.53 -50.05 -8.86
N PRO A 63 49.13 -50.30 -7.57
CA PRO A 63 48.03 -49.78 -6.72
C PRO A 63 48.47 -49.42 -5.25
N ALA A 64 47.52 -49.09 -4.34
CA ALA A 64 47.53 -49.47 -2.89
C ALA A 64 46.25 -49.05 -2.10
N GLU A 65 45.69 -49.98 -1.31
CA GLU A 65 44.61 -49.85 -0.27
C GLU A 65 44.88 -50.97 0.80
N PRO A 66 44.06 -51.28 1.86
CA PRO A 66 42.70 -50.85 2.29
C PRO A 66 42.76 -50.00 3.60
N ASP A 67 41.81 -49.87 4.56
CA ASP A 67 40.47 -50.43 4.92
C ASP A 67 39.71 -49.33 5.76
N GLY A 68 38.55 -49.44 6.43
CA GLY A 68 37.59 -50.52 6.78
C GLY A 68 36.68 -50.08 7.94
N SER A 69 35.59 -50.77 8.36
CA SER A 69 34.80 -51.86 7.74
C SER A 69 33.39 -51.90 8.40
N PHE A 70 32.34 -52.41 7.71
CA PHE A 70 30.95 -52.75 8.16
C PHE A 70 30.07 -51.62 8.82
N ALA A 71 28.81 -51.32 8.45
CA ALA A 71 27.55 -52.10 8.27
C ALA A 71 26.79 -52.38 9.61
N ALA A 72 25.44 -52.33 9.75
CA ALA A 72 24.31 -52.02 8.84
C ALA A 72 22.98 -51.68 9.59
N ALA A 73 21.97 -51.16 8.86
CA ALA A 73 20.49 -51.29 9.09
C ALA A 73 19.85 -50.74 10.41
N ARG A 74 18.58 -50.28 10.49
CA ARG A 74 17.45 -50.07 9.53
C ARG A 74 16.38 -49.16 10.21
N ALA A 75 15.73 -48.26 9.47
CA ALA A 75 14.35 -47.71 9.71
C ALA A 75 14.05 -46.94 11.04
N SER A 76 13.10 -45.99 11.15
CA SER A 76 12.37 -45.17 10.16
C SER A 76 11.52 -44.08 10.87
N ALA A 77 11.63 -42.80 10.49
CA ALA A 77 10.60 -41.77 10.69
C ALA A 77 10.90 -40.45 9.92
N GLU A 78 9.87 -39.86 9.33
CA GLU A 78 9.80 -38.46 8.84
C GLU A 78 8.87 -37.65 9.78
N PRO A 79 8.68 -36.32 9.63
CA PRO A 79 9.57 -35.27 9.08
C PRO A 79 9.60 -33.99 9.96
N GLU A 80 10.51 -33.01 9.72
CA GLU A 80 10.14 -31.57 9.62
C GLU A 80 11.29 -30.58 9.26
N ALA A 81 10.87 -29.35 8.90
CA ALA A 81 11.56 -28.05 8.98
C ALA A 81 12.80 -27.74 8.08
N THR A 82 12.54 -26.88 7.09
CA THR A 82 13.49 -26.14 6.26
C THR A 82 14.18 -24.96 6.99
N ARG A 83 15.44 -24.67 6.66
CA ARG A 83 16.08 -23.32 6.74
C ARG A 83 15.54 -22.40 5.62
N PRO A 84 15.79 -21.06 5.56
CA PRO A 84 16.70 -20.24 6.38
C PRO A 84 16.08 -18.92 6.94
N GLU A 85 16.92 -18.08 7.55
CA GLU A 85 16.61 -16.70 7.96
C GLU A 85 16.59 -15.73 6.75
N ALA A 86 15.48 -15.05 6.48
CA ALA A 86 15.41 -13.92 5.53
C ALA A 86 14.13 -13.04 5.65
N ALA A 87 13.60 -12.76 6.86
CA ALA A 87 12.24 -12.19 7.00
C ALA A 87 12.05 -11.07 8.06
N VAL A 88 13.11 -10.45 8.59
CA VAL A 88 13.01 -9.49 9.71
C VAL A 88 13.20 -8.01 9.30
N SER A 89 13.78 -7.74 8.12
CA SER A 89 14.23 -6.38 7.75
C SER A 89 13.10 -5.41 7.36
N GLU A 90 12.04 -5.86 6.69
CA GLU A 90 11.01 -4.95 6.15
C GLU A 90 10.05 -4.38 7.22
N ALA A 91 9.86 -5.06 8.34
CA ALA A 91 8.92 -4.64 9.39
C ALA A 91 9.28 -3.29 10.04
N VAL A 92 10.57 -2.96 10.09
CA VAL A 92 11.07 -1.71 10.71
C VAL A 92 10.89 -0.50 9.78
N ALA A 93 10.91 -0.71 8.45
CA ALA A 93 10.87 0.36 7.46
C ALA A 93 9.48 1.01 7.28
N LEU A 94 8.42 0.46 7.87
CA LEU A 94 7.06 1.01 7.76
C LEU A 94 6.68 1.91 8.95
N ALA A 95 7.18 1.61 10.16
CA ALA A 95 6.90 2.39 11.37
C ALA A 95 7.54 3.81 11.37
N ALA A 96 8.62 4.01 10.60
CA ALA A 96 9.33 5.28 10.52
C ALA A 96 8.69 6.33 9.59
N ARG A 97 7.56 6.03 8.94
CA ARG A 97 6.94 6.89 7.90
C ARG A 97 5.64 7.60 8.32
N THR A 98 5.27 7.55 9.59
CA THR A 98 4.02 8.12 10.12
C THR A 98 4.22 9.17 11.24
N ALA A 99 5.45 9.68 11.41
CA ALA A 99 5.84 10.48 12.57
C ALA A 99 6.29 11.94 12.28
N ASP A 100 6.28 12.39 11.01
CA ASP A 100 6.92 13.66 10.60
C ASP A 100 6.01 14.61 9.79
N GLU A 101 4.69 14.55 10.01
CA GLU A 101 3.74 15.59 9.52
C GLU A 101 2.74 16.01 10.60
N THR A 102 3.10 16.98 11.45
CA THR A 102 2.16 17.93 12.08
C THR A 102 2.88 19.16 12.62
N GLY A 103 3.41 19.99 11.70
CA GLY A 103 4.14 21.22 12.02
C GLY A 103 3.63 22.43 11.24
N ASP A 104 3.07 23.40 11.99
CA ASP A 104 2.77 24.80 11.62
C ASP A 104 1.62 25.09 10.62
N LYS A 105 0.66 25.89 11.12
CA LYS A 105 -0.20 26.82 10.34
C LYS A 105 -0.63 27.99 11.25
N PRO A 106 -0.94 29.17 10.68
CA PRO A 106 -0.35 30.41 11.20
C PRO A 106 -1.30 31.32 11.99
N ALA A 107 -0.73 32.41 12.50
CA ALA A 107 -1.39 33.44 13.29
C ALA A 107 -2.56 34.17 12.59
N ILE A 108 -3.50 34.63 13.40
CA ILE A 108 -4.49 35.69 13.12
C ILE A 108 -4.43 36.67 14.29
N GLU A 109 -4.65 37.96 14.02
CA GLU A 109 -4.36 39.08 14.93
C GLU A 109 -5.61 39.96 15.19
N ALA A 110 -5.59 40.66 16.33
CA ALA A 110 -6.51 41.73 16.77
C ALA A 110 -7.96 41.37 17.20
N ALA A 111 -8.49 42.23 18.09
CA ALA A 111 -9.80 42.18 18.75
C ALA A 111 -10.60 43.49 18.41
N PRO A 112 -11.69 43.97 19.09
CA PRO A 112 -12.12 43.75 20.50
C PRO A 112 -13.64 43.50 20.76
N ALA A 113 -13.95 43.25 22.05
CA ALA A 113 -15.17 43.46 22.89
C ALA A 113 -16.56 43.77 22.25
N VAL A 114 -17.71 43.45 22.89
CA VAL A 114 -18.30 44.18 24.05
C VAL A 114 -19.60 43.48 24.57
N PHE A 115 -19.87 43.55 25.91
CA PHE A 115 -21.14 43.27 26.66
C PHE A 115 -21.78 41.84 26.59
N ASP A 116 -22.60 41.38 27.56
CA ASP A 116 -22.68 41.59 29.03
C ASP A 116 -23.49 40.42 29.68
N ARG A 117 -23.52 40.35 31.02
CA ARG A 117 -24.27 39.47 31.95
C ARG A 117 -25.47 38.64 31.42
N SER A 118 -25.43 37.33 31.70
CA SER A 118 -26.52 36.58 32.35
C SER A 118 -26.01 35.26 32.95
N GLU A 119 -26.72 34.70 33.93
CA GLU A 119 -26.27 33.56 34.75
C GLU A 119 -26.27 32.21 34.02
N PRO A 120 -25.27 31.33 34.24
CA PRO A 120 -25.37 29.91 33.89
C PRO A 120 -26.11 29.11 34.99
N GLU A 121 -27.31 28.67 34.65
CA GLU A 121 -28.15 27.73 35.41
C GLU A 121 -27.38 26.53 35.98
N VAL A 122 -27.64 26.18 37.25
CA VAL A 122 -26.93 25.09 37.96
C VAL A 122 -27.16 23.74 37.27
N ARG A 123 -26.09 23.15 36.75
CA ARG A 123 -26.01 21.71 36.45
C ARG A 123 -25.14 21.03 37.51
N PRO A 124 -25.58 19.89 38.08
CA PRO A 124 -24.84 19.24 39.15
C PRO A 124 -23.49 18.73 38.66
N ALA A 125 -22.52 18.67 39.57
CA ALA A 125 -21.17 18.22 39.26
C ALA A 125 -21.14 16.78 38.74
N VAL A 126 -20.46 16.58 37.61
CA VAL A 126 -19.72 15.34 37.37
C VAL A 126 -18.33 15.59 37.94
N GLU A 127 -17.90 14.75 38.87
CA GLU A 127 -16.59 14.89 39.51
C GLU A 127 -15.47 14.69 38.49
N ALA A 128 -14.80 15.79 38.14
CA ALA A 128 -13.56 15.76 37.38
C ALA A 128 -12.43 15.29 38.31
N GLU A 129 -12.20 13.98 38.33
CA GLU A 129 -11.18 13.33 39.17
C GLU A 129 -9.78 13.93 38.88
N VAL A 130 -9.30 14.78 39.80
CA VAL A 130 -8.01 15.48 39.67
C VAL A 130 -6.87 14.49 39.89
N THR A 131 -6.47 13.83 38.81
CA THR A 131 -5.34 12.91 38.76
C THR A 131 -4.02 13.66 38.87
N THR A 132 -3.58 13.88 40.11
CA THR A 132 -2.26 14.46 40.42
C THR A 132 -1.14 13.56 39.86
N LEU A 133 -0.29 14.14 39.01
CA LEU A 133 0.85 13.41 38.44
C LEU A 133 1.94 13.19 39.51
N PRO A 134 2.41 11.96 39.72
CA PRO A 134 3.42 11.66 40.73
C PRO A 134 4.83 12.18 40.34
N PRO A 135 5.70 12.48 41.32
CA PRO A 135 7.03 13.02 41.06
C PRO A 135 7.95 12.03 40.31
N ARG A 136 8.87 12.57 39.52
CA ARG A 136 9.91 11.79 38.82
C ARG A 136 10.96 11.31 39.83
N ARG A 137 11.28 10.02 39.77
CA ARG A 137 12.31 9.35 40.61
C ARG A 137 13.71 9.57 40.04
N ASP A 138 14.74 9.46 40.88
CA ASP A 138 16.13 9.55 40.43
C ASP A 138 16.56 8.24 39.72
N ILE A 139 17.55 8.36 38.85
CA ILE A 139 18.05 7.27 38.00
C ILE A 139 18.90 6.31 38.84
N GLU A 140 19.70 6.84 39.77
CA GLU A 140 20.48 6.05 40.73
C GLU A 140 19.56 5.20 41.63
N GLU A 141 18.46 5.78 42.14
CA GLU A 141 17.43 5.07 42.90
C GLU A 141 16.75 3.97 42.05
N THR A 142 16.37 4.29 40.81
CA THR A 142 15.59 3.39 39.95
C THR A 142 16.40 2.14 39.54
N ILE A 143 17.69 2.32 39.19
CA ILE A 143 18.58 1.21 38.81
C ILE A 143 18.87 0.32 40.02
N GLY A 144 19.24 0.91 41.16
CA GLY A 144 19.62 0.15 42.37
C GLY A 144 18.46 -0.59 43.06
N SER A 145 17.22 -0.10 42.95
CA SER A 145 16.09 -0.65 43.72
C SER A 145 15.20 -1.65 42.97
N ARG A 146 14.98 -1.47 41.65
CA ARG A 146 13.92 -2.19 40.92
C ARG A 146 14.44 -3.27 39.97
N TRP A 147 15.52 -3.00 39.24
CA TRP A 147 15.97 -3.89 38.17
C TRP A 147 16.48 -5.24 38.73
N ALA A 148 17.31 -5.19 39.77
CA ALA A 148 17.83 -6.38 40.45
C ALA A 148 16.73 -7.29 41.03
N VAL A 149 15.59 -6.72 41.45
CA VAL A 149 14.46 -7.47 42.02
C VAL A 149 13.59 -8.11 40.93
N TRP A 150 13.29 -7.40 39.85
CA TRP A 150 12.43 -7.92 38.77
C TRP A 150 13.10 -9.06 37.99
N VAL A 151 14.41 -8.96 37.76
CA VAL A 151 15.22 -10.03 37.14
C VAL A 151 15.22 -11.30 38.02
N GLY A 152 15.34 -11.16 39.34
CA GLY A 152 15.23 -12.29 40.28
C GLY A 152 13.85 -12.96 40.28
N GLY A 153 12.77 -12.19 40.13
CA GLY A 153 11.40 -12.71 40.10
C GLY A 153 11.09 -13.57 38.86
N VAL A 154 11.55 -13.17 37.68
CA VAL A 154 11.34 -13.93 36.43
C VAL A 154 12.08 -15.27 36.45
N ALA A 155 13.31 -15.30 36.98
CA ALA A 155 14.09 -16.53 37.15
C ALA A 155 13.36 -17.58 38.02
N LEU A 156 12.57 -17.12 38.99
CA LEU A 156 11.79 -17.95 39.90
C LEU A 156 10.53 -18.55 39.24
N ALA A 157 9.84 -17.77 38.40
CA ALA A 157 8.61 -18.20 37.73
C ALA A 157 8.83 -19.36 36.72
N PHE A 158 9.95 -19.33 35.98
CA PHE A 158 10.29 -20.43 35.06
C PHE A 158 10.53 -21.76 35.78
N GLY A 159 11.01 -21.74 37.03
CA GLY A 159 11.18 -22.95 37.85
C GLY A 159 9.87 -23.70 38.11
N GLY A 160 8.74 -22.98 38.24
CA GLY A 160 7.42 -23.60 38.50
C GLY A 160 6.78 -24.25 37.27
N LEU A 161 6.95 -23.66 36.08
CA LEU A 161 6.32 -24.18 34.85
C LEU A 161 6.83 -25.57 34.46
N PHE A 162 8.12 -25.84 34.67
CA PHE A 162 8.71 -27.15 34.42
C PHE A 162 8.19 -28.26 35.37
N LEU A 163 7.49 -27.91 36.47
CA LEU A 163 6.92 -28.86 37.42
C LEU A 163 5.56 -29.41 37.00
N VAL A 164 4.70 -28.59 36.38
CA VAL A 164 3.33 -29.00 36.00
C VAL A 164 3.32 -29.92 34.79
N ARG A 165 4.18 -29.65 33.80
CA ARG A 165 4.35 -30.51 32.61
C ARG A 165 4.70 -31.95 33.00
N TYR A 166 5.62 -32.10 33.95
CA TYR A 166 6.09 -33.37 34.49
C TYR A 166 4.95 -34.25 35.07
N SER A 167 3.89 -33.66 35.63
CA SER A 167 2.72 -34.42 36.11
C SER A 167 1.74 -34.87 35.02
N ILE A 168 1.73 -34.22 33.85
CA ILE A 168 0.87 -34.62 32.72
C ILE A 168 1.50 -35.80 31.98
N GLU A 169 2.82 -35.81 31.88
CA GLU A 169 3.64 -36.90 31.31
C GLU A 169 3.58 -38.20 32.17
N ALA A 170 2.81 -38.21 33.27
CA ALA A 170 2.57 -39.36 34.16
C ALA A 170 1.19 -40.06 34.02
N GLY A 171 0.21 -39.50 33.30
CA GLY A 171 -1.01 -40.18 32.77
C GLY A 171 -2.02 -40.85 33.74
N VAL A 172 -3.17 -40.20 34.02
CA VAL A 172 -4.04 -40.56 35.18
C VAL A 172 -5.51 -41.03 34.90
N PHE A 173 -6.15 -40.79 33.74
CA PHE A 173 -7.61 -41.05 33.55
C PHE A 173 -8.05 -41.68 32.21
N GLY A 174 -9.10 -42.53 32.22
CA GLY A 174 -9.66 -43.27 31.05
C GLY A 174 -10.96 -42.69 30.43
N PRO A 175 -11.51 -43.28 29.33
CA PRO A 175 -12.47 -42.61 28.43
C PRO A 175 -13.96 -42.62 28.79
N GLY A 176 -14.55 -43.78 29.14
CA GLY A 176 -16.00 -43.90 29.39
C GLY A 176 -16.56 -42.93 30.44
N PRO A 177 -15.90 -42.76 31.60
CA PRO A 177 -16.29 -41.76 32.60
C PRO A 177 -16.31 -40.31 32.07
N ARG A 178 -15.48 -39.97 31.07
CA ARG A 178 -15.45 -38.61 30.48
C ARG A 178 -16.78 -38.26 29.80
N LEU A 179 -17.42 -39.23 29.14
CA LEU A 179 -18.75 -39.03 28.54
C LEU A 179 -19.83 -38.82 29.61
N LEU A 180 -19.85 -39.67 30.65
CA LEU A 180 -20.86 -39.59 31.70
C LEU A 180 -20.74 -38.28 32.51
N MET A 181 -19.51 -37.85 32.81
CA MET A 181 -19.25 -36.55 33.42
C MET A 181 -19.72 -35.39 32.51
N GLY A 182 -19.49 -35.48 31.19
CA GLY A 182 -19.99 -34.51 30.22
C GLY A 182 -21.53 -34.46 30.13
N ALA A 183 -22.19 -35.61 30.18
CA ALA A 183 -23.66 -35.72 30.16
C ALA A 183 -24.30 -35.15 31.43
N ALA A 184 -23.75 -35.49 32.60
CA ALA A 184 -24.19 -34.93 33.88
C ALA A 184 -23.99 -33.40 33.91
N PHE A 185 -22.84 -32.92 33.45
CA PHE A 185 -22.55 -31.48 33.33
C PHE A 185 -23.57 -30.76 32.44
N ALA A 186 -23.91 -31.32 31.27
CA ALA A 186 -24.93 -30.74 30.37
C ALA A 186 -26.30 -30.56 31.07
N LEU A 187 -26.79 -31.60 31.76
CA LEU A 187 -28.09 -31.56 32.43
C LEU A 187 -28.11 -30.66 33.67
N LEU A 188 -27.01 -30.62 34.44
CA LEU A 188 -26.87 -29.71 35.58
C LEU A 188 -26.94 -28.24 35.14
N LEU A 189 -26.30 -27.89 34.01
CA LEU A 189 -26.38 -26.54 33.44
C LEU A 189 -27.79 -26.19 32.96
N ALA A 190 -28.53 -27.15 32.38
CA ALA A 190 -29.93 -26.94 31.99
C ALA A 190 -30.80 -26.63 33.21
N GLY A 191 -30.70 -27.45 34.27
CA GLY A 191 -31.43 -27.25 35.53
C GLY A 191 -31.09 -25.92 36.20
N ALA A 192 -29.79 -25.58 36.29
CA ALA A 192 -29.32 -24.30 36.80
C ALA A 192 -29.87 -23.10 36.01
N SER A 193 -29.97 -23.21 34.68
CA SER A 193 -30.48 -22.13 33.83
C SER A 193 -31.94 -21.76 34.12
N GLU A 194 -32.82 -22.74 34.33
CA GLU A 194 -34.24 -22.51 34.62
C GLU A 194 -34.48 -22.15 36.10
N TYR A 195 -33.70 -22.73 37.01
CA TYR A 195 -33.71 -22.35 38.43
C TYR A 195 -33.32 -20.88 38.62
N LEU A 196 -32.24 -20.44 37.98
CA LEU A 196 -31.75 -19.07 38.09
C LEU A 196 -32.71 -18.08 37.42
N ARG A 197 -33.25 -18.41 36.23
CA ARG A 197 -34.30 -17.60 35.55
C ARG A 197 -35.54 -17.40 36.42
N ARG A 198 -35.93 -18.38 37.24
CA ARG A 198 -37.09 -18.27 38.16
C ARG A 198 -36.80 -17.45 39.42
N ARG A 199 -35.53 -17.17 39.75
CA ARG A 199 -35.13 -16.38 40.92
C ARG A 199 -34.67 -14.97 40.59
N GLU A 200 -34.09 -14.73 39.41
CA GLU A 200 -33.66 -13.42 38.92
C GLU A 200 -34.84 -12.57 38.40
N ALA A 201 -35.86 -12.39 39.24
CA ALA A 201 -36.87 -11.34 39.04
C ALA A 201 -36.25 -9.95 39.38
N PRO A 202 -36.63 -8.85 38.71
CA PRO A 202 -35.93 -7.57 38.87
C PRO A 202 -36.11 -6.95 40.26
N LEU A 203 -35.01 -6.63 40.93
CA LEU A 203 -35.03 -5.78 42.13
C LEU A 203 -35.32 -4.32 41.74
N PRO A 204 -36.21 -3.57 42.46
CA PRO A 204 -36.72 -2.29 41.96
C PRO A 204 -35.73 -1.11 41.87
N PHE A 205 -34.51 -1.26 42.39
CA PHE A 205 -33.61 -0.12 42.69
C PHE A 205 -32.29 -0.12 41.90
N VAL A 206 -32.12 -0.97 40.88
CA VAL A 206 -30.90 -0.99 40.04
C VAL A 206 -31.16 -0.31 38.68
N PRO A 207 -30.44 0.76 38.31
CA PRO A 207 -30.66 1.43 37.02
C PRO A 207 -30.21 0.56 35.83
N PRO A 208 -30.92 0.61 34.69
CA PRO A 208 -30.79 -0.37 33.60
C PRO A 208 -29.54 -0.16 32.71
N GLY A 209 -28.35 -0.39 33.27
CA GLY A 209 -27.09 -0.30 32.51
C GLY A 209 -25.85 -0.95 33.14
N ALA A 210 -25.70 -0.93 34.47
CA ALA A 210 -24.40 -1.18 35.13
C ALA A 210 -23.86 -2.62 35.05
N LEU A 211 -24.72 -3.64 34.88
CA LEU A 211 -24.35 -5.07 34.92
C LEU A 211 -24.66 -5.81 33.59
N ARG A 212 -24.55 -5.11 32.44
CA ARG A 212 -25.18 -5.55 31.18
C ARG A 212 -24.45 -6.63 30.37
N SER A 213 -23.36 -7.22 30.87
CA SER A 213 -22.44 -8.07 30.09
C SER A 213 -22.61 -9.59 30.28
N ALA A 214 -23.30 -10.07 31.33
CA ALA A 214 -23.46 -11.50 31.60
C ALA A 214 -24.92 -11.88 31.92
N ASN A 215 -25.67 -12.31 30.90
CA ASN A 215 -27.05 -12.79 31.07
C ASN A 215 -27.07 -14.29 31.43
N ILE A 216 -26.61 -14.60 32.65
CA ILE A 216 -26.16 -15.94 33.09
C ILE A 216 -27.18 -17.06 32.78
N PRO A 217 -28.49 -16.95 33.07
CA PRO A 217 -29.45 -18.01 32.73
C PRO A 217 -29.47 -18.37 31.24
N SER A 218 -29.32 -17.38 30.35
CA SER A 218 -29.31 -17.64 28.89
C SER A 218 -28.01 -18.29 28.42
N VAL A 219 -26.88 -18.01 29.08
CA VAL A 219 -25.59 -18.66 28.81
C VAL A 219 -25.62 -20.11 29.27
N LEU A 220 -26.08 -20.38 30.51
CA LEU A 220 -26.22 -21.74 31.04
C LEU A 220 -27.12 -22.61 30.14
N ALA A 221 -28.26 -22.07 29.68
CA ALA A 221 -29.14 -22.76 28.74
C ALA A 221 -28.44 -23.05 27.40
N GLY A 222 -27.70 -22.08 26.84
CA GLY A 222 -26.92 -22.27 25.60
C GLY A 222 -25.83 -23.33 25.73
N VAL A 223 -25.06 -23.32 26.83
CA VAL A 223 -24.01 -24.33 27.07
C VAL A 223 -24.61 -25.71 27.32
N SER A 224 -25.77 -25.82 27.98
CA SER A 224 -26.45 -27.11 28.14
C SER A 224 -26.93 -27.72 26.81
N VAL A 225 -27.44 -26.89 25.90
CA VAL A 225 -27.81 -27.31 24.53
C VAL A 225 -26.58 -27.75 23.73
N LEU A 226 -25.48 -26.99 23.78
CA LEU A 226 -24.22 -27.34 23.11
C LEU A 226 -23.60 -28.63 23.66
N ALA A 227 -23.54 -28.78 24.98
CA ALA A 227 -23.02 -29.97 25.64
C ALA A 227 -23.92 -31.20 25.38
N GLY A 228 -25.24 -31.02 25.33
CA GLY A 228 -26.19 -32.05 24.90
C GLY A 228 -25.93 -32.53 23.47
N PHE A 229 -25.77 -31.62 22.51
CA PHE A 229 -25.38 -31.97 21.13
C PHE A 229 -24.03 -32.68 21.08
N ALA A 230 -23.02 -32.20 21.83
CA ALA A 230 -21.68 -32.79 21.86
C ALA A 230 -21.67 -34.21 22.44
N VAL A 231 -22.46 -34.47 23.49
CA VAL A 231 -22.61 -35.80 24.11
C VAL A 231 -23.31 -36.79 23.16
N VAL A 232 -24.43 -36.38 22.53
CA VAL A 232 -25.14 -37.24 21.56
C VAL A 232 -24.27 -37.51 20.33
N PHE A 233 -23.54 -36.50 19.82
CA PHE A 233 -22.60 -36.69 18.72
C PHE A 233 -21.44 -37.62 19.09
N ALA A 234 -20.79 -37.43 20.25
CA ALA A 234 -19.69 -38.29 20.68
C ALA A 234 -20.16 -39.74 20.90
N ALA A 235 -21.34 -39.93 21.49
CA ALA A 235 -21.96 -41.25 21.66
C ALA A 235 -22.23 -41.93 20.30
N HIS A 236 -22.66 -41.19 19.27
CA HIS A 236 -22.88 -41.74 17.94
C HIS A 236 -21.56 -42.01 17.18
N ALA A 237 -20.74 -40.96 16.98
CA ALA A 237 -19.69 -40.92 15.97
C ALA A 237 -18.26 -41.19 16.50
N ILE A 238 -18.00 -41.04 17.80
CA ILE A 238 -16.67 -41.29 18.40
C ILE A 238 -16.63 -42.64 19.11
N TYR A 239 -17.71 -43.00 19.82
CA TYR A 239 -17.75 -44.19 20.69
C TYR A 239 -18.78 -45.25 20.25
N GLY A 240 -19.60 -45.01 19.22
CA GLY A 240 -20.43 -46.02 18.57
C GLY A 240 -21.63 -46.57 19.38
N PHE A 241 -22.05 -45.89 20.45
CA PHE A 241 -23.08 -46.37 21.38
C PHE A 241 -24.53 -46.23 20.87
N ILE A 242 -24.81 -45.38 19.87
CA ILE A 242 -26.17 -45.14 19.36
C ILE A 242 -26.24 -45.06 17.84
N GLY A 243 -27.37 -45.47 17.26
CA GLY A 243 -27.64 -45.44 15.82
C GLY A 243 -28.14 -44.09 15.27
N PRO A 244 -28.15 -43.91 13.94
CA PRO A 244 -28.39 -42.61 13.30
C PRO A 244 -29.83 -42.09 13.47
N THR A 245 -30.85 -42.92 13.24
CA THR A 245 -32.26 -42.50 13.35
C THR A 245 -32.65 -41.98 14.74
N PRO A 246 -32.34 -42.66 15.87
CA PRO A 246 -32.64 -42.11 17.20
C PRO A 246 -31.79 -40.88 17.51
N ALA A 247 -30.52 -40.82 17.10
CA ALA A 247 -29.70 -39.62 17.24
C ALA A 247 -30.35 -38.41 16.52
N PHE A 248 -30.90 -38.62 15.32
CA PHE A 248 -31.55 -37.56 14.54
C PHE A 248 -32.82 -37.07 15.21
N ALA A 249 -33.66 -37.99 15.70
CA ALA A 249 -34.87 -37.65 16.44
C ALA A 249 -34.56 -36.85 17.71
N MET A 250 -33.56 -37.29 18.50
CA MET A 250 -33.14 -36.60 19.72
C MET A 250 -32.56 -35.21 19.43
N MET A 251 -31.67 -35.08 18.45
CA MET A 251 -31.04 -33.79 18.11
C MET A 251 -32.03 -32.81 17.48
N ALA A 252 -32.95 -33.28 16.64
CA ALA A 252 -34.05 -32.47 16.11
C ALA A 252 -35.01 -32.00 17.23
N LEU A 253 -35.34 -32.87 18.18
CA LEU A 253 -36.17 -32.53 19.34
C LEU A 253 -35.50 -31.51 20.25
N ILE A 254 -34.19 -31.64 20.52
CA ILE A 254 -33.40 -30.66 21.28
C ILE A 254 -33.43 -29.29 20.59
N GLY A 255 -33.18 -29.24 19.28
CA GLY A 255 -33.19 -28.00 18.50
C GLY A 255 -34.56 -27.30 18.46
N LEU A 256 -35.64 -28.05 18.22
CA LEU A 256 -37.02 -27.53 18.23
C LEU A 256 -37.46 -27.10 19.64
N SER A 257 -37.05 -27.82 20.69
CA SER A 257 -37.34 -27.47 22.08
C SER A 257 -36.62 -26.18 22.51
N ALA A 258 -35.35 -25.99 22.09
CA ALA A 258 -34.61 -24.76 22.32
C ALA A 258 -35.19 -23.57 21.53
N LEU A 259 -35.70 -23.81 20.31
CA LEU A 259 -36.47 -22.83 19.54
C LEU A 259 -37.75 -22.40 20.28
N ALA A 260 -38.52 -23.34 20.83
CA ALA A 260 -39.70 -23.03 21.64
C ALA A 260 -39.34 -22.29 22.95
N ALA A 261 -38.32 -22.77 23.67
CA ALA A 261 -37.82 -22.15 24.90
C ALA A 261 -37.27 -20.73 24.69
N SER A 262 -36.91 -20.34 23.47
CA SER A 262 -36.53 -18.97 23.13
C SER A 262 -37.64 -17.93 23.36
N LEU A 263 -38.92 -18.35 23.38
CA LEU A 263 -40.03 -17.50 23.83
C LEU A 263 -39.85 -17.06 25.29
N LEU A 264 -39.20 -17.88 26.13
CA LEU A 264 -38.94 -17.62 27.54
C LEU A 264 -37.55 -16.99 27.74
N HIS A 265 -36.47 -17.71 27.39
CA HIS A 265 -35.08 -17.31 27.64
C HIS A 265 -34.54 -16.26 26.65
N GLY A 266 -35.30 -15.91 25.60
CA GLY A 266 -34.94 -14.90 24.62
C GLY A 266 -34.23 -15.44 23.37
N PRO A 267 -33.94 -14.56 22.39
CA PRO A 267 -33.59 -14.96 21.03
C PRO A 267 -32.22 -15.65 20.88
N ALA A 268 -31.31 -15.50 21.85
CA ALA A 268 -30.01 -16.16 21.82
C ALA A 268 -30.14 -17.70 21.90
N LEU A 269 -31.00 -18.21 22.81
CA LEU A 269 -31.29 -19.64 22.90
C LEU A 269 -31.95 -20.17 21.61
N GLY A 270 -32.82 -19.36 21.00
CA GLY A 270 -33.47 -19.68 19.74
C GLY A 270 -32.48 -19.82 18.57
N LEU A 271 -31.39 -19.04 18.58
CA LEU A 271 -30.31 -19.18 17.61
C LEU A 271 -29.56 -20.52 17.78
N PHE A 272 -29.23 -20.91 19.02
CA PHE A 272 -28.60 -22.21 19.29
C PHE A 272 -29.49 -23.38 18.88
N GLY A 273 -30.79 -23.32 19.20
CA GLY A 273 -31.76 -24.33 18.78
C GLY A 273 -31.87 -24.45 17.26
N LEU A 274 -31.96 -23.32 16.57
CA LEU A 274 -32.07 -23.24 15.11
C LEU A 274 -30.81 -23.73 14.38
N VAL A 275 -29.62 -23.32 14.83
CA VAL A 275 -28.34 -23.81 14.31
C VAL A 275 -28.22 -25.32 14.56
N GLY A 276 -28.59 -25.80 15.75
CA GLY A 276 -28.66 -27.22 16.06
C GLY A 276 -29.58 -28.01 15.11
N SER A 277 -30.81 -27.53 14.89
CA SER A 277 -31.75 -28.15 13.94
C SER A 277 -31.23 -28.18 12.50
N TYR A 278 -30.53 -27.15 12.03
CA TYR A 278 -29.94 -27.15 10.68
C TYR A 278 -28.62 -27.92 10.56
N VAL A 279 -27.88 -28.15 11.65
CA VAL A 279 -26.62 -28.92 11.66
C VAL A 279 -26.86 -30.42 11.91
N THR A 280 -27.96 -30.79 12.57
CA THR A 280 -28.35 -32.19 12.84
C THR A 280 -28.26 -33.12 11.61
N PRO A 281 -28.71 -32.74 10.40
CA PRO A 281 -28.64 -33.63 9.23
C PRO A 281 -27.23 -33.80 8.63
N PHE A 282 -26.23 -33.02 9.07
CA PHE A 282 -24.82 -33.22 8.72
C PHE A 282 -24.09 -34.15 9.69
N LEU A 283 -24.43 -34.09 10.97
CA LEU A 283 -23.76 -34.86 12.03
C LEU A 283 -24.16 -36.34 12.06
N ILE A 284 -25.06 -36.76 11.19
CA ILE A 284 -25.70 -38.07 11.20
C ILE A 284 -25.77 -38.60 9.76
N THR A 285 -24.88 -39.53 9.45
CA THR A 285 -24.79 -40.17 8.13
C THR A 285 -25.83 -41.28 7.99
N SER A 286 -26.59 -41.28 6.89
CA SER A 286 -27.51 -42.35 6.50
C SER A 286 -27.07 -42.97 5.17
N THR A 287 -27.22 -44.29 5.04
CA THR A 287 -26.97 -45.04 3.80
C THR A 287 -28.05 -44.83 2.72
N ALA A 288 -29.21 -44.28 3.09
CA ALA A 288 -30.33 -43.99 2.19
C ALA A 288 -30.89 -42.57 2.44
N PRO A 289 -30.43 -41.54 1.71
CA PRO A 289 -30.83 -40.15 1.95
C PRO A 289 -32.23 -39.81 1.37
N ALA A 290 -33.23 -39.71 2.26
CA ALA A 290 -34.61 -39.34 1.91
C ALA A 290 -34.80 -37.82 1.77
N PHE A 291 -34.37 -37.25 0.63
CA PHE A 291 -34.39 -35.79 0.38
C PHE A 291 -35.77 -35.12 0.49
N ALA A 292 -36.87 -35.86 0.23
CA ALA A 292 -38.24 -35.34 0.42
C ALA A 292 -38.51 -35.02 1.89
N SER A 293 -38.24 -35.97 2.79
CA SER A 293 -38.40 -35.83 4.24
C SER A 293 -37.48 -34.74 4.81
N LEU A 294 -36.24 -34.64 4.30
CA LEU A 294 -35.31 -33.57 4.65
C LEU A 294 -35.86 -32.19 4.23
N SER A 295 -36.35 -32.06 2.99
CA SER A 295 -36.91 -30.79 2.49
C SER A 295 -38.15 -30.37 3.28
N LEU A 296 -39.01 -31.32 3.66
CA LEU A 296 -40.15 -31.08 4.53
C LEU A 296 -39.72 -30.64 5.94
N PHE A 297 -38.74 -31.31 6.55
CA PHE A 297 -38.18 -30.92 7.86
C PHE A 297 -37.60 -29.50 7.85
N ILE A 298 -36.78 -29.17 6.84
CA ILE A 298 -36.23 -27.81 6.65
C ILE A 298 -37.36 -26.78 6.49
N THR A 299 -38.42 -27.12 5.75
CA THR A 299 -39.61 -26.26 5.59
C THR A 299 -40.32 -26.04 6.92
N VAL A 300 -40.52 -27.08 7.74
CA VAL A 300 -41.16 -27.01 9.07
C VAL A 300 -40.33 -26.18 10.06
N VAL A 301 -39.01 -26.38 10.13
CA VAL A 301 -38.10 -25.57 10.98
C VAL A 301 -38.18 -24.09 10.59
N THR A 302 -38.16 -23.80 9.29
CA THR A 302 -38.21 -22.42 8.76
C THR A 302 -39.57 -21.76 9.03
N ALA A 303 -40.68 -22.46 8.80
CA ALA A 303 -42.02 -21.98 9.10
C ALA A 303 -42.21 -21.74 10.61
N THR A 304 -41.66 -22.61 11.46
CA THR A 304 -41.68 -22.44 12.93
C THR A 304 -40.93 -21.17 13.35
N ALA A 305 -39.76 -20.88 12.77
CA ALA A 305 -39.02 -19.64 13.02
C ALA A 305 -39.75 -18.37 12.55
N PHE A 306 -40.51 -18.43 11.45
CA PHE A 306 -41.34 -17.32 10.98
C PHE A 306 -42.60 -17.11 11.84
N LEU A 307 -43.27 -18.19 12.27
CA LEU A 307 -44.39 -18.13 13.22
C LEU A 307 -43.94 -17.58 14.59
N LEU A 308 -42.76 -17.99 15.06
CA LEU A 308 -42.11 -17.44 16.26
C LEU A 308 -41.93 -15.92 16.16
N HIS A 309 -41.48 -15.40 15.01
CA HIS A 309 -41.35 -13.96 14.78
C HIS A 309 -42.70 -13.22 14.84
N ALA A 310 -43.79 -13.85 14.37
CA ALA A 310 -45.14 -13.29 14.47
C ALA A 310 -45.69 -13.23 15.92
N GLN A 311 -45.02 -13.90 16.88
CA GLN A 311 -45.30 -13.81 18.32
C GLN A 311 -44.32 -12.89 19.06
N ARG A 312 -43.01 -13.17 18.96
CA ARG A 312 -41.91 -12.41 19.59
C ARG A 312 -40.88 -12.03 18.51
N PRO A 313 -41.00 -10.85 17.87
CA PRO A 313 -40.23 -10.52 16.67
C PRO A 313 -38.73 -10.40 16.95
N SER A 314 -37.97 -11.37 16.44
CA SER A 314 -36.50 -11.40 16.47
C SER A 314 -35.96 -11.34 15.05
N ARG A 315 -35.06 -10.39 14.77
CA ARG A 315 -34.35 -10.29 13.48
C ARG A 315 -33.27 -11.35 13.33
N ILE A 316 -32.56 -11.67 14.41
CA ILE A 316 -31.44 -12.63 14.39
C ILE A 316 -31.95 -14.03 14.04
N VAL A 317 -33.05 -14.46 14.67
CA VAL A 317 -33.63 -15.80 14.47
C VAL A 317 -34.25 -15.93 13.07
N THR A 318 -34.92 -14.90 12.53
CA THR A 318 -35.45 -14.97 11.15
C THR A 318 -34.38 -14.92 10.08
N LEU A 319 -33.35 -14.09 10.23
CA LEU A 319 -32.23 -14.05 9.27
C LEU A 319 -31.42 -15.35 9.31
N ALA A 320 -31.23 -15.95 10.48
CA ALA A 320 -30.62 -17.27 10.61
C ALA A 320 -31.51 -18.39 9.99
N ALA A 321 -32.84 -18.26 10.03
CA ALA A 321 -33.75 -19.20 9.38
C ALA A 321 -33.70 -19.10 7.86
N VAL A 322 -33.67 -17.86 7.32
CA VAL A 322 -33.46 -17.61 5.89
C VAL A 322 -32.11 -18.16 5.42
N ALA A 323 -31.05 -17.94 6.21
CA ALA A 323 -29.71 -18.46 5.90
C ALA A 323 -29.66 -19.99 5.92
N GLY A 324 -30.16 -20.64 6.98
CA GLY A 324 -30.16 -22.10 7.10
C GLY A 324 -31.03 -22.78 6.05
N HIS A 325 -32.21 -22.24 5.76
CA HIS A 325 -33.07 -22.69 4.67
C HIS A 325 -32.34 -22.61 3.32
N GLY A 326 -31.74 -21.46 3.02
CA GLY A 326 -31.01 -21.23 1.76
C GLY A 326 -29.78 -22.13 1.59
N VAL A 327 -29.01 -22.31 2.67
CA VAL A 327 -27.87 -23.25 2.71
C VAL A 327 -28.35 -24.67 2.37
N TRP A 328 -29.46 -25.13 2.97
CA TRP A 328 -30.02 -26.45 2.64
C TRP A 328 -30.58 -26.55 1.23
N THR A 329 -31.19 -25.49 0.66
CA THR A 329 -31.58 -25.45 -0.76
C THR A 329 -30.37 -25.68 -1.67
N VAL A 330 -29.22 -25.06 -1.37
CA VAL A 330 -27.98 -25.20 -2.14
C VAL A 330 -27.36 -26.60 -1.97
N ILE A 331 -27.25 -27.11 -0.73
CA ILE A 331 -26.70 -28.45 -0.45
C ILE A 331 -27.49 -29.53 -1.20
N ILE A 332 -28.82 -29.48 -1.12
CA ILE A 332 -29.69 -30.48 -1.76
C ILE A 332 -29.59 -30.40 -3.29
N ALA A 333 -29.32 -29.23 -3.86
CA ALA A 333 -29.15 -29.05 -5.31
C ALA A 333 -27.84 -29.66 -5.85
N PHE A 334 -26.75 -29.62 -5.08
CA PHE A 334 -25.48 -30.23 -5.47
C PHE A 334 -25.34 -31.70 -5.05
N ALA A 335 -26.02 -32.12 -3.98
CA ALA A 335 -26.01 -33.52 -3.51
C ALA A 335 -26.94 -34.45 -4.31
N MET A 336 -27.99 -33.92 -4.95
CA MET A 336 -28.99 -34.71 -5.66
C MET A 336 -28.84 -34.60 -7.18
N ARG A 337 -28.97 -35.72 -7.89
CA ARG A 337 -29.04 -35.77 -9.37
C ARG A 337 -30.38 -35.26 -9.95
N GLY A 338 -31.03 -34.29 -9.30
CA GLY A 338 -32.37 -33.82 -9.68
C GLY A 338 -32.81 -32.56 -8.92
N LEU A 339 -33.44 -31.63 -9.65
CA LEU A 339 -33.68 -30.26 -9.19
C LEU A 339 -35.10 -29.96 -8.66
N LEU A 340 -35.96 -30.97 -8.53
CA LEU A 340 -37.33 -30.82 -8.02
C LEU A 340 -37.38 -30.25 -6.60
N TRP A 341 -36.67 -30.87 -5.65
CA TRP A 341 -36.72 -30.48 -4.24
C TRP A 341 -36.03 -29.13 -3.91
N PRO A 342 -34.88 -28.77 -4.52
CA PRO A 342 -34.34 -27.41 -4.43
C PRO A 342 -35.30 -26.36 -4.99
N SER A 343 -35.96 -26.65 -6.12
CA SER A 343 -36.95 -25.75 -6.73
C SER A 343 -38.16 -25.56 -5.80
N PHE A 344 -38.64 -26.65 -5.18
CA PHE A 344 -39.67 -26.60 -4.15
C PHE A 344 -39.24 -25.74 -2.96
N LEU A 345 -38.03 -25.93 -2.42
CA LEU A 345 -37.54 -25.11 -1.30
C LEU A 345 -37.43 -23.63 -1.67
N ALA A 346 -36.91 -23.29 -2.85
CA ALA A 346 -36.82 -21.89 -3.29
C ALA A 346 -38.21 -21.21 -3.37
N VAL A 347 -39.23 -21.92 -3.89
CA VAL A 347 -40.60 -21.41 -3.90
C VAL A 347 -41.19 -21.36 -2.49
N ALA A 348 -41.02 -22.41 -1.69
CA ALA A 348 -41.54 -22.51 -0.33
C ALA A 348 -40.97 -21.41 0.58
N GLY A 349 -39.67 -21.13 0.51
CA GLY A 349 -39.03 -20.05 1.26
C GLY A 349 -39.64 -18.68 0.97
N ALA A 350 -39.78 -18.33 -0.32
CA ALA A 350 -40.36 -17.04 -0.73
C ALA A 350 -41.86 -16.92 -0.39
N VAL A 351 -42.63 -17.99 -0.60
CA VAL A 351 -44.07 -18.04 -0.29
C VAL A 351 -44.31 -18.01 1.23
N LEU A 352 -43.54 -18.76 2.03
CA LEU A 352 -43.62 -18.70 3.50
C LEU A 352 -43.21 -17.33 4.04
N ALA A 353 -42.18 -16.70 3.46
CA ALA A 353 -41.79 -15.35 3.84
C ALA A 353 -42.90 -14.32 3.57
N TRP A 354 -43.52 -14.36 2.39
CA TRP A 354 -44.64 -13.48 2.07
C TRP A 354 -45.89 -13.78 2.94
N LEU A 355 -46.30 -15.05 3.04
CA LEU A 355 -47.53 -15.41 3.77
C LEU A 355 -47.37 -15.24 5.28
N LEU A 356 -46.31 -15.76 5.90
CA LEU A 356 -46.18 -15.80 7.36
C LEU A 356 -45.64 -14.51 7.98
N LEU A 357 -44.81 -13.73 7.26
CA LEU A 357 -44.28 -12.46 7.77
C LEU A 357 -45.14 -11.24 7.39
N LYS A 358 -46.02 -11.33 6.37
CA LYS A 358 -46.88 -10.21 5.93
C LYS A 358 -48.38 -10.49 5.98
N GLU A 359 -48.87 -11.49 5.25
CA GLU A 359 -50.33 -11.72 5.18
C GLU A 359 -50.90 -12.21 6.54
N TRP A 360 -50.17 -13.08 7.25
CA TRP A 360 -50.60 -13.66 8.52
C TRP A 360 -50.74 -12.64 9.67
N PRO A 361 -49.79 -11.70 9.91
CA PRO A 361 -50.00 -10.61 10.86
C PRO A 361 -51.18 -9.69 10.51
N LEU A 362 -51.48 -9.48 9.22
CA LEU A 362 -52.62 -8.67 8.77
C LEU A 362 -53.95 -9.42 8.98
N LEU A 363 -54.00 -10.72 8.72
CA LEU A 363 -55.12 -11.60 9.04
C LEU A 363 -55.44 -11.59 10.55
N ARG A 364 -54.40 -11.63 11.41
CA ARG A 364 -54.55 -11.62 12.87
C ARG A 364 -54.93 -10.24 13.45
N ARG A 365 -54.62 -9.13 12.77
CA ARG A 365 -54.86 -7.74 13.24
C ARG A 365 -55.98 -7.01 12.48
N ARG A 366 -57.04 -7.73 12.10
CA ARG A 366 -58.27 -7.12 11.55
C ARG A 366 -58.85 -6.10 12.55
N GLY A 367 -58.76 -4.81 12.22
CA GLY A 367 -59.38 -3.71 12.97
C GLY A 367 -58.51 -2.46 13.16
N GLU A 368 -57.20 -2.62 13.32
CA GLU A 368 -56.30 -1.47 13.59
C GLU A 368 -55.98 -0.66 12.31
N VAL A 369 -56.75 0.40 12.06
CA VAL A 369 -56.37 1.44 11.09
C VAL A 369 -55.21 2.26 11.67
N ARG A 370 -53.98 1.81 11.42
CA ARG A 370 -52.78 2.54 11.85
C ARG A 370 -52.69 3.91 11.16
N PRO A 371 -52.41 5.00 11.90
CA PRO A 371 -52.25 6.33 11.31
C PRO A 371 -51.03 6.37 10.39
N TRP A 372 -51.07 7.28 9.41
CA TRP A 372 -50.02 7.42 8.40
C TRP A 372 -48.68 7.80 9.05
N ARG A 373 -47.75 6.85 9.10
CA ARG A 373 -46.35 7.04 9.48
C ARG A 373 -45.46 6.78 8.26
N PRO A 374 -44.33 7.51 8.10
CA PRO A 374 -43.35 7.17 7.08
C PRO A 374 -42.82 5.74 7.32
N ALA A 375 -42.93 4.89 6.32
CA ALA A 375 -42.61 3.47 6.46
C ALA A 375 -41.09 3.24 6.39
N SER A 376 -40.49 2.82 7.50
CA SER A 376 -39.19 2.14 7.45
C SER A 376 -39.37 0.81 6.70
N PHE A 377 -38.58 0.57 5.64
CA PHE A 377 -38.60 -0.71 4.93
C PHE A 377 -38.39 -1.89 5.89
N ASP A 378 -39.17 -2.96 5.70
CA ASP A 378 -38.96 -4.18 6.48
C ASP A 378 -37.81 -5.00 5.89
N ILE A 379 -36.60 -4.70 6.33
CA ILE A 379 -35.37 -5.41 5.94
C ILE A 379 -35.51 -6.92 6.15
N THR A 380 -36.20 -7.37 7.19
CA THR A 380 -36.42 -8.81 7.46
C THR A 380 -37.34 -9.45 6.41
N GLY A 381 -38.45 -8.82 6.06
CA GLY A 381 -39.33 -9.26 4.97
C GLY A 381 -38.67 -9.18 3.59
N LEU A 382 -37.91 -8.11 3.31
CA LEU A 382 -37.13 -7.96 2.08
C LEU A 382 -36.13 -9.10 1.89
N VAL A 383 -35.28 -9.37 2.89
CA VAL A 383 -34.26 -10.43 2.80
C VAL A 383 -34.90 -11.82 2.69
N ALA A 384 -35.96 -12.09 3.44
CA ALA A 384 -36.63 -13.39 3.43
C ALA A 384 -37.28 -13.74 2.08
N ILE A 385 -37.77 -12.76 1.32
CA ILE A 385 -38.35 -12.97 -0.02
C ILE A 385 -37.26 -12.91 -1.12
N ALA A 386 -36.21 -12.10 -0.92
CA ALA A 386 -35.13 -11.94 -1.91
C ALA A 386 -34.15 -13.14 -1.97
N VAL A 387 -33.77 -13.71 -0.82
CA VAL A 387 -32.75 -14.79 -0.77
C VAL A 387 -33.13 -16.02 -1.60
N PRO A 388 -34.37 -16.55 -1.57
CA PRO A 388 -34.74 -17.70 -2.39
C PRO A 388 -34.69 -17.44 -3.90
N LEU A 389 -35.03 -16.22 -4.34
CA LEU A 389 -34.86 -15.78 -5.74
C LEU A 389 -33.38 -15.76 -6.14
N ILE A 390 -32.51 -15.19 -5.30
CA ILE A 390 -31.06 -15.14 -5.54
C ILE A 390 -30.48 -16.55 -5.63
N ILE A 391 -30.89 -17.47 -4.74
CA ILE A 391 -30.43 -18.87 -4.75
C ILE A 391 -30.91 -19.61 -5.99
N ALA A 392 -32.18 -19.47 -6.38
CA ALA A 392 -32.68 -20.06 -7.63
C ALA A 392 -31.89 -19.55 -8.85
N GLY A 393 -31.56 -18.25 -8.87
CA GLY A 393 -30.67 -17.65 -9.87
C GLY A 393 -29.27 -18.25 -9.88
N VAL A 394 -28.62 -18.46 -8.72
CA VAL A 394 -27.29 -19.09 -8.63
C VAL A 394 -27.31 -20.54 -9.13
N LEU A 395 -28.34 -21.32 -8.73
CA LEU A 395 -28.49 -22.71 -9.17
C LEU A 395 -28.70 -22.81 -10.69
N TRP A 396 -29.38 -21.85 -11.31
CA TRP A 396 -29.61 -21.79 -12.76
C TRP A 396 -28.31 -21.65 -13.56
N VAL A 397 -27.34 -20.88 -13.07
CA VAL A 397 -26.02 -20.75 -13.72
C VAL A 397 -25.15 -21.99 -13.52
N GLY A 398 -25.22 -22.59 -12.32
CA GLY A 398 -24.38 -23.73 -11.94
C GLY A 398 -24.86 -25.09 -12.47
N LEU A 399 -26.17 -25.29 -12.63
CA LEU A 399 -26.79 -26.58 -12.94
C LEU A 399 -27.68 -26.54 -14.20
N GLY A 400 -27.86 -25.37 -14.83
CA GLY A 400 -28.54 -25.23 -16.12
C GLY A 400 -30.04 -24.95 -16.03
N ALA A 401 -30.76 -25.26 -17.12
CA ALA A 401 -32.14 -24.83 -17.36
C ALA A 401 -33.25 -25.91 -17.32
N PRO A 402 -33.31 -26.84 -16.34
CA PRO A 402 -34.41 -27.78 -16.26
C PRO A 402 -35.72 -27.11 -15.81
N GLY A 403 -36.85 -27.58 -16.35
CA GLY A 403 -38.18 -26.99 -16.16
C GLY A 403 -38.58 -26.62 -14.71
N PRO A 404 -38.33 -27.46 -13.69
CA PRO A 404 -38.66 -27.12 -12.29
C PRO A 404 -37.97 -25.85 -11.79
N LEU A 405 -36.71 -25.64 -12.17
CA LEU A 405 -35.92 -24.48 -11.73
C LEU A 405 -36.31 -23.21 -12.50
N HIS A 406 -36.63 -23.35 -13.79
CA HIS A 406 -37.24 -22.28 -14.59
C HIS A 406 -38.55 -21.80 -13.94
N GLY A 407 -39.44 -22.73 -13.59
CA GLY A 407 -40.69 -22.45 -12.87
C GLY A 407 -40.48 -21.81 -11.50
N ALA A 408 -39.46 -22.23 -10.75
CA ALA A 408 -39.12 -21.63 -9.46
C ALA A 408 -38.65 -20.17 -9.58
N ILE A 409 -37.86 -19.82 -10.60
CA ILE A 409 -37.46 -18.42 -10.81
C ILE A 409 -38.67 -17.58 -11.24
N LEU A 410 -39.50 -18.06 -12.18
CA LEU A 410 -40.74 -17.37 -12.57
C LEU A 410 -41.66 -17.12 -11.36
N ALA A 411 -41.84 -18.14 -10.50
CA ALA A 411 -42.65 -18.03 -9.28
C ALA A 411 -42.05 -17.07 -8.24
N THR A 412 -40.74 -17.11 -8.00
CA THR A 412 -40.10 -16.22 -7.01
C THR A 412 -40.00 -14.77 -7.49
N VAL A 413 -39.77 -14.52 -8.80
CA VAL A 413 -39.90 -13.19 -9.41
C VAL A 413 -41.35 -12.68 -9.29
N ALA A 414 -42.34 -13.52 -9.59
CA ALA A 414 -43.75 -13.14 -9.48
C ALA A 414 -44.15 -12.80 -8.04
N VAL A 415 -43.75 -13.61 -7.04
CA VAL A 415 -43.98 -13.34 -5.61
C VAL A 415 -43.32 -12.02 -5.20
N ALA A 416 -42.08 -11.75 -5.63
CA ALA A 416 -41.38 -10.50 -5.32
C ALA A 416 -42.07 -9.26 -5.93
N VAL A 417 -42.52 -9.32 -7.19
CA VAL A 417 -43.28 -8.23 -7.83
C VAL A 417 -44.65 -8.04 -7.18
N ILE A 418 -45.40 -9.11 -6.93
CA ILE A 418 -46.71 -9.06 -6.27
C ILE A 418 -46.58 -8.48 -4.86
N ALA A 419 -45.58 -8.90 -4.09
CA ALA A 419 -45.31 -8.36 -2.76
C ALA A 419 -44.97 -6.86 -2.79
N ALA A 420 -44.11 -6.40 -3.72
CA ALA A 420 -43.78 -4.98 -3.90
C ALA A 420 -44.98 -4.11 -4.28
N VAL A 421 -45.88 -4.66 -5.11
CA VAL A 421 -47.09 -3.98 -5.61
C VAL A 421 -48.22 -3.96 -4.57
N ARG A 422 -48.29 -4.99 -3.71
CA ARG A 422 -49.30 -5.14 -2.64
C ARG A 422 -48.93 -4.39 -1.36
N HIS A 423 -47.64 -4.38 -0.99
CA HIS A 423 -47.10 -3.84 0.27
C HIS A 423 -46.01 -2.79 0.03
N ARG A 424 -46.24 -1.55 0.49
CA ARG A 424 -45.35 -0.41 0.22
C ARG A 424 -43.96 -0.54 0.83
N ASP A 425 -43.90 -1.09 2.04
CA ASP A 425 -42.68 -1.39 2.77
C ASP A 425 -41.82 -2.51 2.14
N LEU A 426 -42.35 -3.17 1.10
CA LEU A 426 -41.65 -4.14 0.25
C LEU A 426 -41.41 -3.64 -1.18
N ALA A 427 -41.70 -2.38 -1.53
CA ALA A 427 -41.47 -1.82 -2.86
C ALA A 427 -40.04 -2.05 -3.44
N PRO A 428 -38.94 -2.10 -2.65
CA PRO A 428 -37.62 -2.48 -3.14
C PRO A 428 -37.54 -3.90 -3.76
N LEU A 429 -38.45 -4.82 -3.45
CA LEU A 429 -38.50 -6.13 -4.11
C LEU A 429 -38.73 -6.03 -5.62
N ALA A 430 -39.37 -4.97 -6.13
CA ALA A 430 -39.52 -4.79 -7.58
C ALA A 430 -38.15 -4.58 -8.28
N LEU A 431 -37.23 -3.86 -7.62
CA LEU A 431 -35.86 -3.68 -8.12
C LEU A 431 -35.08 -4.99 -8.07
N ILE A 432 -35.23 -5.76 -6.99
CA ILE A 432 -34.58 -7.07 -6.82
C ILE A 432 -35.13 -8.09 -7.83
N ALA A 433 -36.44 -8.07 -8.08
CA ALA A 433 -37.09 -8.91 -9.09
C ALA A 433 -36.64 -8.56 -10.52
N GLY A 434 -36.56 -7.27 -10.85
CA GLY A 434 -36.01 -6.79 -12.11
C GLY A 434 -34.54 -7.17 -12.30
N ALA A 435 -33.71 -6.99 -11.27
CA ALA A 435 -32.30 -7.39 -11.30
C ALA A 435 -32.12 -8.92 -11.40
N GLY A 436 -32.95 -9.71 -10.70
CA GLY A 436 -32.96 -11.17 -10.79
C GLY A 436 -33.36 -11.68 -12.17
N ALA A 437 -34.39 -11.08 -12.78
CA ALA A 437 -34.80 -11.36 -14.16
C ALA A 437 -33.70 -11.02 -15.17
N VAL A 438 -33.10 -9.83 -15.08
CA VAL A 438 -31.95 -9.42 -15.90
C VAL A 438 -30.78 -10.39 -15.72
N GLY A 439 -30.47 -10.78 -14.48
CA GLY A 439 -29.45 -11.77 -14.16
C GLY A 439 -29.71 -13.15 -14.78
N MET A 440 -30.95 -13.64 -14.76
CA MET A 440 -31.33 -14.91 -15.39
C MET A 440 -31.15 -14.89 -16.91
N ILE A 441 -31.40 -13.75 -17.57
CA ILE A 441 -31.20 -13.60 -19.02
C ILE A 441 -29.71 -13.42 -19.37
N LEU A 442 -28.96 -12.62 -18.60
CA LEU A 442 -27.50 -12.48 -18.78
C LEU A 442 -26.78 -13.81 -18.60
N LEU A 443 -27.16 -14.56 -17.57
CA LEU A 443 -26.53 -15.82 -17.17
C LEU A 443 -27.28 -17.04 -17.73
N TRP A 444 -28.05 -16.85 -18.80
CA TRP A 444 -28.79 -17.90 -19.49
C TRP A 444 -27.83 -18.97 -20.04
N PRO A 445 -28.09 -20.28 -19.80
CA PRO A 445 -27.22 -21.37 -20.25
C PRO A 445 -26.87 -21.35 -21.74
N ARG A 446 -25.73 -21.95 -22.08
CA ARG A 446 -25.28 -22.08 -23.47
C ARG A 446 -25.99 -23.26 -24.14
N GLN A 447 -26.03 -23.28 -25.46
CA GLN A 447 -26.55 -24.43 -26.22
C GLN A 447 -25.83 -25.74 -25.86
N ALA A 448 -24.53 -25.66 -25.54
CA ALA A 448 -23.69 -26.80 -25.14
C ALA A 448 -23.77 -27.17 -23.64
N GLY A 449 -24.52 -26.45 -22.79
CA GLY A 449 -24.63 -26.78 -21.36
C GLY A 449 -24.78 -25.60 -20.39
N PRO A 450 -24.66 -25.83 -19.07
CA PRO A 450 -24.70 -24.75 -18.07
C PRO A 450 -23.63 -23.70 -18.34
N LEU A 451 -23.91 -22.43 -18.02
CA LEU A 451 -23.03 -21.31 -18.37
C LEU A 451 -21.66 -21.38 -17.67
N GLY A 452 -21.63 -21.88 -16.43
CA GLY A 452 -20.44 -21.93 -15.59
C GLY A 452 -20.07 -20.57 -14.99
N LEU A 453 -20.12 -20.47 -13.65
CA LEU A 453 -19.59 -19.31 -12.93
C LEU A 453 -18.07 -19.45 -12.80
N SER A 454 -17.34 -18.77 -13.69
CA SER A 454 -15.90 -18.58 -13.59
C SER A 454 -15.59 -17.12 -13.21
N PRO A 455 -14.39 -16.81 -12.68
CA PRO A 455 -13.95 -15.42 -12.52
C PRO A 455 -13.95 -14.66 -13.85
N ALA A 456 -13.63 -15.31 -14.97
CA ALA A 456 -13.70 -14.72 -16.31
C ALA A 456 -15.13 -14.27 -16.65
N THR A 457 -16.16 -15.07 -16.33
CA THR A 457 -17.57 -14.74 -16.57
C THR A 457 -17.98 -13.40 -15.94
N LEU A 458 -17.39 -13.01 -14.81
CA LEU A 458 -17.61 -11.70 -14.19
C LEU A 458 -16.90 -10.57 -14.94
N PHE A 459 -15.66 -10.77 -15.38
CA PHE A 459 -14.93 -9.80 -16.19
C PHE A 459 -15.58 -9.61 -17.58
N ASP A 460 -16.03 -10.69 -18.22
CA ASP A 460 -16.69 -10.65 -19.52
C ASP A 460 -18.06 -9.96 -19.44
N LEU A 461 -18.78 -10.11 -18.32
CA LEU A 461 -19.99 -9.33 -18.05
C LEU A 461 -19.70 -7.84 -17.87
N VAL A 462 -18.60 -7.47 -17.19
CA VAL A 462 -18.16 -6.07 -17.03
C VAL A 462 -17.66 -5.47 -18.35
N ARG A 463 -17.01 -6.26 -19.21
CA ARG A 463 -16.57 -5.90 -20.56
C ARG A 463 -17.72 -5.82 -21.58
N LEU A 464 -18.87 -6.41 -21.27
CA LEU A 464 -19.98 -6.68 -22.19
C LEU A 464 -19.59 -7.64 -23.35
N SER A 465 -18.61 -8.52 -23.13
CA SER A 465 -18.00 -9.39 -24.15
C SER A 465 -18.46 -10.86 -24.08
N ILE A 466 -19.71 -11.11 -23.67
CA ILE A 466 -20.26 -12.48 -23.59
C ILE A 466 -20.77 -12.91 -24.96
N GLY A 467 -20.17 -13.96 -25.54
CA GLY A 467 -20.49 -14.45 -26.89
C GLY A 467 -21.93 -14.97 -27.07
N PRO A 468 -22.41 -15.07 -28.34
CA PRO A 468 -23.81 -15.31 -28.72
C PRO A 468 -24.34 -16.77 -28.54
N ASP A 469 -23.80 -17.54 -27.59
CA ASP A 469 -24.07 -18.99 -27.46
C ASP A 469 -25.41 -19.38 -26.77
N ALA A 470 -26.43 -18.51 -26.71
CA ALA A 470 -27.61 -18.75 -25.88
C ALA A 470 -28.47 -19.95 -26.30
N ALA A 471 -28.93 -20.75 -25.32
CA ALA A 471 -29.93 -21.78 -25.53
C ALA A 471 -31.32 -21.21 -25.93
N PRO A 472 -32.16 -21.95 -26.68
CA PRO A 472 -33.49 -21.49 -27.11
C PRO A 472 -34.41 -21.02 -25.96
N GLY A 473 -35.40 -20.20 -26.30
CA GLY A 473 -36.40 -19.68 -25.36
C GLY A 473 -36.06 -18.33 -24.70
N LEU A 474 -34.78 -17.94 -24.68
CA LEU A 474 -34.29 -16.71 -24.03
C LEU A 474 -35.15 -15.48 -24.37
N GLY A 475 -35.38 -15.20 -25.65
CA GLY A 475 -36.13 -14.02 -26.09
C GLY A 475 -37.58 -13.97 -25.57
N TRP A 476 -38.28 -15.11 -25.56
CA TRP A 476 -39.64 -15.19 -25.02
C TRP A 476 -39.67 -15.03 -23.49
N THR A 477 -38.70 -15.60 -22.78
CA THR A 477 -38.59 -15.40 -21.32
C THR A 477 -38.20 -13.97 -20.96
N ALA A 478 -37.32 -13.33 -21.74
CA ALA A 478 -36.95 -11.93 -21.57
C ALA A 478 -38.17 -11.00 -21.82
N ALA A 479 -38.98 -11.28 -22.85
CA ALA A 479 -40.23 -10.56 -23.10
C ALA A 479 -41.26 -10.76 -21.97
N LEU A 480 -41.42 -11.99 -21.46
CA LEU A 480 -42.28 -12.28 -20.31
C LEU A 480 -41.82 -11.53 -19.05
N PHE A 481 -40.51 -11.51 -18.76
CA PHE A 481 -39.98 -10.73 -17.65
C PHE A 481 -40.16 -9.22 -17.83
N ALA A 482 -40.01 -8.69 -19.05
CA ALA A 482 -40.27 -7.29 -19.34
C ALA A 482 -41.76 -6.95 -19.12
N ALA A 483 -42.68 -7.85 -19.50
CA ALA A 483 -44.11 -7.69 -19.24
C ALA A 483 -44.46 -7.76 -17.73
N VAL A 484 -43.87 -8.70 -16.98
CA VAL A 484 -44.14 -8.87 -15.54
C VAL A 484 -43.51 -7.76 -14.70
N THR A 485 -42.23 -7.46 -14.90
CA THR A 485 -41.47 -6.46 -14.12
C THR A 485 -41.71 -5.02 -14.59
N GLY A 486 -42.03 -4.82 -15.87
CA GLY A 486 -42.47 -3.55 -16.44
C GLY A 486 -43.95 -3.26 -16.21
N GLY A 487 -44.81 -4.16 -16.71
CA GLY A 487 -46.26 -3.93 -16.78
C GLY A 487 -46.96 -3.83 -15.42
N LEU A 488 -46.71 -4.76 -14.49
CA LEU A 488 -47.44 -4.78 -13.22
C LEU A 488 -47.14 -3.55 -12.32
N PRO A 489 -45.88 -3.12 -12.11
CA PRO A 489 -45.62 -1.91 -11.35
C PRO A 489 -46.09 -0.64 -12.07
N PHE A 490 -45.97 -0.56 -13.40
CA PHE A 490 -46.47 0.58 -14.18
C PHE A 490 -47.98 0.74 -14.08
N ALA A 491 -48.73 -0.35 -14.27
CA ALA A 491 -50.19 -0.35 -14.15
C ALA A 491 -50.67 0.10 -12.77
N VAL A 492 -49.92 -0.21 -11.71
CA VAL A 492 -50.25 0.20 -10.35
C VAL A 492 -49.79 1.62 -10.01
N LEU A 493 -48.66 2.10 -10.56
CA LEU A 493 -48.25 3.50 -10.49
C LEU A 493 -49.27 4.46 -11.13
N ALA A 494 -49.97 4.00 -12.18
CA ALA A 494 -51.07 4.75 -12.79
C ALA A 494 -52.29 4.93 -11.87
N THR A 495 -52.44 4.11 -10.82
CA THR A 495 -53.63 4.16 -9.95
C THR A 495 -53.56 5.28 -8.90
N ARG A 496 -54.72 5.87 -8.59
CA ARG A 496 -54.87 6.84 -7.48
C ARG A 496 -54.34 6.32 -6.14
N ARG A 497 -54.36 5.00 -5.90
CA ARG A 497 -53.85 4.35 -4.67
C ARG A 497 -52.35 4.58 -4.46
N TRP A 498 -51.56 4.78 -5.51
CA TRP A 498 -50.13 5.07 -5.40
C TRP A 498 -49.79 6.52 -5.75
N ALA A 499 -50.47 7.14 -6.72
CA ALA A 499 -50.15 8.48 -7.21
C ALA A 499 -50.30 9.63 -6.17
N GLY A 500 -51.05 9.45 -5.08
CA GLY A 500 -51.50 10.59 -4.24
C GLY A 500 -51.01 10.70 -2.78
N SER A 501 -50.18 9.79 -2.25
CA SER A 501 -50.03 9.65 -0.77
C SER A 501 -48.60 9.56 -0.21
N GLY A 502 -47.75 10.53 -0.56
CA GLY A 502 -46.53 10.90 0.18
C GLY A 502 -45.35 9.91 0.16
N GLY A 503 -45.56 8.65 -0.21
CA GLY A 503 -44.47 7.70 -0.47
C GLY A 503 -43.77 8.04 -1.78
N PHE A 504 -42.64 8.74 -1.71
CA PHE A 504 -41.83 9.10 -2.87
C PHE A 504 -40.82 8.00 -3.22
N ILE A 505 -40.22 7.36 -2.20
CA ILE A 505 -39.15 6.38 -2.39
C ILE A 505 -39.74 5.07 -2.92
N GLU A 506 -40.89 4.66 -2.39
CA GLU A 506 -41.61 3.44 -2.76
C GLU A 506 -42.12 3.52 -4.21
N ARG A 507 -42.64 4.69 -4.62
CA ARG A 507 -42.94 4.98 -6.03
C ARG A 507 -41.68 4.95 -6.90
N GLY A 508 -40.58 5.52 -6.40
CA GLY A 508 -39.27 5.44 -7.05
C GLY A 508 -38.84 4.00 -7.32
N CYS A 509 -38.89 3.11 -6.32
CA CYS A 509 -38.55 1.70 -6.48
C CYS A 509 -39.39 1.00 -7.56
N LEU A 510 -40.72 1.19 -7.55
CA LEU A 510 -41.59 0.62 -8.59
C LEU A 510 -41.27 1.20 -9.98
N ALA A 511 -41.06 2.51 -10.10
CA ALA A 511 -40.86 3.18 -11.38
C ALA A 511 -39.48 2.91 -12.00
N PHE A 512 -38.43 2.86 -11.18
CA PHE A 512 -37.11 2.44 -11.64
C PHE A 512 -37.09 0.97 -12.04
N ALA A 513 -37.77 0.09 -11.29
CA ALA A 513 -37.93 -1.31 -11.71
C ALA A 513 -38.62 -1.40 -13.07
N SER A 514 -39.78 -0.77 -13.24
CA SER A 514 -40.57 -0.91 -14.45
C SER A 514 -40.04 -0.18 -15.68
N ALA A 515 -39.29 0.91 -15.50
CA ALA A 515 -38.66 1.64 -16.59
C ALA A 515 -37.30 1.03 -17.00
N LEU A 516 -36.47 0.62 -16.05
CA LEU A 516 -35.09 0.18 -16.32
C LEU A 516 -34.98 -1.31 -16.63
N ALA A 517 -35.80 -2.18 -16.01
CA ALA A 517 -35.72 -3.62 -16.25
C ALA A 517 -35.94 -3.98 -17.74
N PRO A 518 -36.90 -3.41 -18.49
CA PRO A 518 -37.01 -3.66 -19.93
C PRO A 518 -35.78 -3.26 -20.75
N VAL A 519 -35.11 -2.14 -20.40
CA VAL A 519 -33.89 -1.68 -21.07
C VAL A 519 -32.72 -2.63 -20.79
N CYS A 520 -32.57 -3.07 -19.54
CA CYS A 520 -31.54 -4.02 -19.13
C CYS A 520 -31.81 -5.45 -19.66
N LEU A 521 -33.07 -5.87 -19.78
CA LEU A 521 -33.46 -7.15 -20.40
C LEU A 521 -33.20 -7.14 -21.91
N LEU A 522 -33.47 -6.01 -22.59
CA LEU A 522 -33.10 -5.84 -24.00
C LEU A 522 -31.58 -5.92 -24.19
N LEU A 523 -30.81 -5.16 -23.40
CA LEU A 523 -29.34 -5.23 -23.41
C LEU A 523 -28.85 -6.68 -23.16
N ALA A 524 -29.35 -7.35 -22.12
CA ALA A 524 -29.00 -8.74 -21.82
C ALA A 524 -29.29 -9.69 -22.98
N THR A 525 -30.42 -9.49 -23.68
CA THR A 525 -30.81 -10.25 -24.86
C THR A 525 -29.87 -9.96 -26.04
N THR A 526 -29.51 -8.70 -26.32
CA THR A 526 -28.58 -8.35 -27.41
C THR A 526 -27.18 -8.95 -27.21
N LEU A 527 -26.68 -8.96 -25.97
CA LEU A 527 -25.41 -9.58 -25.62
C LEU A 527 -25.45 -11.08 -25.89
N ARG A 528 -26.44 -11.78 -25.33
CA ARG A 528 -26.50 -13.25 -25.36
C ARG A 528 -26.97 -13.86 -26.68
N ILE A 529 -27.61 -13.08 -27.56
CA ILE A 529 -28.01 -13.52 -28.92
C ILE A 529 -27.04 -13.03 -30.00
N ASN A 530 -26.41 -11.85 -29.86
CA ASN A 530 -25.71 -11.19 -30.96
C ASN A 530 -24.33 -10.60 -30.57
N GLY A 531 -23.77 -10.95 -29.41
CA GLY A 531 -22.42 -10.54 -29.00
C GLY A 531 -22.19 -9.03 -28.86
N PHE A 532 -23.26 -8.23 -28.88
CA PHE A 532 -23.24 -6.77 -29.08
C PHE A 532 -22.73 -6.27 -30.46
N GLU A 533 -22.66 -7.14 -31.46
CA GLU A 533 -22.42 -6.73 -32.86
C GLU A 533 -23.57 -5.86 -33.41
N ARG A 534 -23.29 -5.14 -34.51
CA ARG A 534 -24.21 -4.19 -35.16
C ARG A 534 -25.50 -4.84 -35.67
N ALA A 535 -26.57 -4.76 -34.89
CA ALA A 535 -27.86 -5.39 -35.20
C ALA A 535 -28.98 -4.35 -35.42
N PRO A 536 -29.39 -4.06 -36.68
CA PRO A 536 -30.39 -3.03 -36.96
C PRO A 536 -31.78 -3.36 -36.38
N GLY A 537 -32.15 -4.64 -36.29
CA GLY A 537 -33.41 -5.07 -35.66
C GLY A 537 -33.46 -4.77 -34.16
N PHE A 538 -32.35 -5.01 -33.44
CA PHE A 538 -32.25 -4.66 -32.02
C PHE A 538 -32.11 -3.14 -31.80
N ALA A 539 -31.42 -2.42 -32.69
CA ALA A 539 -31.39 -0.95 -32.67
C ALA A 539 -32.80 -0.35 -32.88
N ALA A 540 -33.59 -0.91 -33.79
CA ALA A 540 -34.99 -0.53 -34.01
C ALA A 540 -35.88 -0.85 -32.79
N LEU A 541 -35.70 -2.02 -32.15
CA LEU A 541 -36.40 -2.38 -30.92
C LEU A 541 -36.01 -1.47 -29.75
N ALA A 542 -34.74 -1.06 -29.65
CA ALA A 542 -34.30 -0.05 -28.69
C ALA A 542 -34.92 1.32 -28.98
N ALA A 543 -34.98 1.77 -30.24
CA ALA A 543 -35.65 3.01 -30.64
C ALA A 543 -37.17 3.00 -30.37
N LEU A 544 -37.83 1.86 -30.56
CA LEU A 544 -39.24 1.67 -30.17
C LEU A 544 -39.39 1.77 -28.65
N LEU A 545 -38.50 1.16 -27.87
CA LEU A 545 -38.48 1.24 -26.41
C LEU A 545 -38.22 2.69 -25.92
N VAL A 546 -37.36 3.46 -26.60
CA VAL A 546 -37.18 4.90 -26.35
C VAL A 546 -38.51 5.64 -26.48
N ALA A 547 -39.23 5.44 -27.59
CA ALA A 547 -40.53 6.08 -27.81
C ALA A 547 -41.57 5.68 -26.74
N VAL A 548 -41.68 4.38 -26.43
CA VAL A 548 -42.59 3.87 -25.38
C VAL A 548 -42.25 4.46 -24.01
N LEU A 549 -40.98 4.54 -23.64
CA LEU A 549 -40.55 5.09 -22.34
C LEU A 549 -40.79 6.59 -22.23
N PHE A 550 -40.59 7.37 -23.28
CA PHE A 550 -40.93 8.80 -23.28
C PHE A 550 -42.45 9.05 -23.29
N LEU A 551 -43.24 8.26 -24.02
CA LEU A 551 -44.71 8.35 -23.99
C LEU A 551 -45.27 7.98 -22.59
N ALA A 552 -44.76 6.90 -22.00
CA ALA A 552 -45.08 6.51 -20.63
C ALA A 552 -44.65 7.57 -19.61
N SER A 553 -43.52 8.24 -19.84
CA SER A 553 -43.06 9.38 -19.03
C SER A 553 -44.05 10.55 -19.06
N GLU A 554 -44.48 11.00 -20.23
CA GLU A 554 -45.41 12.14 -20.38
C GLU A 554 -46.85 11.81 -19.96
N TRP A 555 -47.24 10.53 -19.99
CA TRP A 555 -48.50 10.08 -19.41
C TRP A 555 -48.43 10.03 -17.87
N LEU A 556 -47.38 9.41 -17.32
CA LEU A 556 -47.18 9.36 -15.86
C LEU A 556 -46.95 10.76 -15.27
N LEU A 557 -46.34 11.69 -16.01
CA LEU A 557 -46.16 13.09 -15.60
C LEU A 557 -47.51 13.80 -15.41
N ARG A 558 -48.51 13.52 -16.27
CA ARG A 558 -49.88 14.02 -16.11
C ARG A 558 -50.55 13.41 -14.87
N VAL A 559 -50.41 12.10 -14.66
CA VAL A 559 -50.96 11.39 -13.48
C VAL A 559 -50.34 11.89 -12.17
N GLU A 560 -49.01 12.04 -12.11
CA GLU A 560 -48.30 12.55 -10.93
C GLU A 560 -48.67 14.01 -10.63
N ARG A 561 -48.73 14.89 -11.65
CA ARG A 561 -49.17 16.29 -11.49
C ARG A 561 -50.62 16.42 -10.99
N ALA A 562 -51.51 15.55 -11.44
CA ALA A 562 -52.93 15.59 -11.06
C ALA A 562 -53.19 15.11 -9.61
N ASN A 563 -52.41 14.14 -9.11
CA ASN A 563 -52.66 13.51 -7.80
C ASN A 563 -51.71 13.99 -6.68
N THR A 564 -50.61 14.66 -7.01
CA THR A 564 -49.63 15.14 -6.02
C THR A 564 -50.16 16.29 -5.17
N ARG A 565 -50.22 16.09 -3.84
CA ARG A 565 -50.51 17.14 -2.86
C ARG A 565 -49.33 18.06 -2.55
N SER A 566 -48.08 17.59 -2.69
CA SER A 566 -46.86 18.37 -2.41
C SER A 566 -46.18 18.78 -3.72
N ARG A 567 -46.68 19.85 -4.35
CA ARG A 567 -46.16 20.35 -5.65
C ARG A 567 -44.74 20.95 -5.56
N SER A 568 -44.29 21.33 -4.37
CA SER A 568 -42.97 21.94 -4.12
C SER A 568 -41.83 20.92 -3.97
N ASN A 569 -42.13 19.63 -3.78
CA ASN A 569 -41.10 18.60 -3.62
C ASN A 569 -40.66 18.04 -5.00
N PRO A 570 -39.39 18.16 -5.42
CA PRO A 570 -38.94 17.65 -6.73
C PRO A 570 -39.10 16.13 -6.86
N LEU A 571 -39.06 15.38 -5.75
CA LEU A 571 -39.27 13.92 -5.75
C LEU A 571 -40.72 13.52 -6.04
N ALA A 572 -41.66 14.46 -6.12
CA ALA A 572 -43.06 14.17 -6.46
C ALA A 572 -43.25 13.62 -7.88
N LEU A 573 -42.33 13.93 -8.80
CA LEU A 573 -42.33 13.54 -10.21
C LEU A 573 -41.27 12.45 -10.51
N ILE A 574 -40.84 11.71 -9.48
CA ILE A 574 -39.79 10.70 -9.61
C ILE A 574 -40.17 9.55 -10.56
N GLY A 575 -41.45 9.21 -10.68
CA GLY A 575 -41.91 8.14 -11.56
C GLY A 575 -41.74 8.51 -13.02
N SER A 576 -42.34 9.61 -13.45
CA SER A 576 -42.17 10.12 -14.81
C SER A 576 -40.71 10.41 -15.16
N ALA A 577 -39.91 10.90 -14.20
CA ALA A 577 -38.48 11.12 -14.40
C ALA A 577 -37.69 9.83 -14.59
N ALA A 578 -37.97 8.75 -13.85
CA ALA A 578 -37.34 7.44 -14.06
C ALA A 578 -37.60 6.91 -15.48
N TYR A 579 -38.82 7.08 -16.00
CA TYR A 579 -39.18 6.72 -17.38
C TYR A 579 -38.42 7.52 -18.44
N ALA A 580 -38.31 8.85 -18.29
CA ALA A 580 -37.52 9.67 -19.21
C ALA A 580 -36.01 9.38 -19.10
N ALA A 581 -35.53 9.00 -17.92
CA ALA A 581 -34.14 8.60 -17.73
C ALA A 581 -33.82 7.26 -18.42
N ALA A 582 -34.71 6.28 -18.29
CA ALA A 582 -34.61 5.02 -19.02
C ALA A 582 -34.71 5.22 -20.54
N GLY A 583 -35.56 6.14 -21.02
CA GLY A 583 -35.62 6.54 -22.43
C GLY A 583 -34.31 7.15 -22.93
N ALA A 584 -33.64 8.00 -22.14
CA ALA A 584 -32.32 8.54 -22.48
C ALA A 584 -31.23 7.45 -22.51
N ILE A 585 -31.27 6.48 -21.59
CA ILE A 585 -30.34 5.33 -21.60
C ILE A 585 -30.58 4.44 -22.82
N ALA A 586 -31.84 4.16 -23.15
CA ALA A 586 -32.23 3.36 -24.32
C ALA A 586 -31.85 4.05 -25.64
N LEU A 587 -31.73 5.40 -25.67
CA LEU A 587 -31.26 6.14 -26.84
C LEU A 587 -29.78 5.88 -27.11
N GLY A 588 -28.91 5.95 -26.09
CA GLY A 588 -27.50 5.59 -26.26
C GLY A 588 -27.30 4.10 -26.56
N LEU A 589 -28.16 3.22 -26.07
CA LEU A 589 -28.20 1.81 -26.46
C LEU A 589 -28.57 1.65 -27.95
N ALA A 590 -29.58 2.36 -28.44
CA ALA A 590 -29.95 2.36 -29.86
C ALA A 590 -28.81 2.90 -30.75
N VAL A 591 -28.12 3.96 -30.32
CA VAL A 591 -26.93 4.49 -31.02
C VAL A 591 -25.80 3.47 -31.05
N ALA A 592 -25.52 2.81 -29.92
CA ALA A 592 -24.46 1.80 -29.83
C ALA A 592 -24.74 0.56 -30.71
N LEU A 593 -25.99 0.09 -30.78
CA LEU A 593 -26.42 -1.03 -31.63
C LEU A 593 -26.50 -0.68 -33.13
N ALA A 594 -26.63 0.61 -33.49
CA ALA A 594 -26.68 1.07 -34.87
C ALA A 594 -25.29 1.33 -35.49
N LEU A 595 -24.29 1.60 -34.65
CA LEU A 595 -22.88 1.76 -35.01
C LEU A 595 -22.12 0.41 -34.87
N ARG A 596 -20.78 0.40 -34.96
CA ARG A 596 -19.97 -0.83 -34.71
C ARG A 596 -19.72 -1.04 -33.20
N GLU A 597 -19.21 -2.21 -32.77
CA GLU A 597 -19.08 -2.53 -31.33
C GLU A 597 -18.30 -1.51 -30.50
N THR A 598 -17.24 -0.89 -31.06
CA THR A 598 -16.37 0.05 -30.34
C THR A 598 -17.05 1.36 -29.92
N TRP A 599 -18.25 1.64 -30.43
CA TRP A 599 -18.93 2.93 -30.27
C TRP A 599 -19.70 3.10 -28.95
N LEU A 600 -19.61 2.12 -28.03
CA LEU A 600 -20.17 2.17 -26.67
C LEU A 600 -19.80 3.43 -25.88
N VAL A 601 -18.56 3.94 -26.02
CA VAL A 601 -18.12 5.18 -25.35
C VAL A 601 -18.95 6.38 -25.79
N VAL A 602 -19.27 6.47 -27.09
CA VAL A 602 -20.15 7.50 -27.65
C VAL A 602 -21.59 7.29 -27.21
N GLY A 603 -22.09 6.05 -27.21
CA GLY A 603 -23.44 5.73 -26.70
C GLY A 603 -23.64 6.17 -25.25
N PHE A 604 -22.68 5.89 -24.37
CA PHE A 604 -22.71 6.35 -22.98
C PHE A 604 -22.59 7.88 -22.87
N ALA A 605 -21.71 8.53 -23.65
CA ALA A 605 -21.56 9.98 -23.65
C ALA A 605 -22.84 10.71 -24.12
N VAL A 606 -23.54 10.18 -25.14
CA VAL A 606 -24.83 10.67 -25.62
C VAL A 606 -25.91 10.51 -24.54
N SER A 607 -26.05 9.33 -23.92
CA SER A 607 -26.98 9.14 -22.79
C SER A 607 -26.67 10.05 -21.61
N ALA A 608 -25.40 10.25 -21.30
CA ALA A 608 -24.95 11.12 -20.21
C ALA A 608 -25.33 12.59 -20.47
N ALA A 609 -25.13 13.08 -21.71
CA ALA A 609 -25.58 14.41 -22.14
C ALA A 609 -27.11 14.53 -22.16
N GLY A 610 -27.83 13.52 -22.64
CA GLY A 610 -29.30 13.47 -22.62
C GLY A 610 -29.86 13.55 -21.20
N LEU A 611 -29.29 12.81 -20.24
CA LEU A 611 -29.66 12.91 -18.82
C LEU A 611 -29.31 14.28 -18.20
N ALA A 612 -28.20 14.90 -18.61
CA ALA A 612 -27.83 16.25 -18.14
C ALA A 612 -28.83 17.32 -18.62
N ILE A 613 -29.25 17.25 -19.89
CA ILE A 613 -30.29 18.11 -20.45
C ILE A 613 -31.64 17.85 -19.76
N LEU A 614 -32.02 16.58 -19.58
CA LEU A 614 -33.24 16.21 -18.87
C LEU A 614 -33.24 16.70 -17.41
N ALA A 615 -32.11 16.65 -16.72
CA ALA A 615 -31.96 17.15 -15.34
C ALA A 615 -32.11 18.68 -15.23
N ARG A 616 -31.88 19.42 -16.32
CA ARG A 616 -32.16 20.87 -16.40
C ARG A 616 -33.64 21.15 -16.67
N ILE A 617 -34.30 20.32 -17.48
CA ILE A 617 -35.74 20.44 -17.81
C ILE A 617 -36.62 19.97 -16.63
N ARG A 618 -36.18 18.92 -15.92
CA ARG A 618 -36.87 18.31 -14.77
C ARG A 618 -35.89 18.27 -13.58
N PRO A 619 -35.91 19.27 -12.67
CA PRO A 619 -34.86 19.48 -11.67
C PRO A 619 -34.91 18.47 -10.52
N ILE A 620 -34.49 17.24 -10.79
CA ILE A 620 -34.44 16.12 -9.85
C ILE A 620 -32.97 15.73 -9.64
N PRO A 621 -32.42 15.81 -8.41
CA PRO A 621 -30.99 15.58 -8.16
C PRO A 621 -30.46 14.23 -8.67
N LEU A 622 -31.29 13.19 -8.64
CA LEU A 622 -30.96 11.85 -9.11
C LEU A 622 -30.63 11.77 -10.62
N LEU A 623 -31.23 12.64 -11.45
CA LEU A 623 -30.91 12.68 -12.88
C LEU A 623 -29.49 13.22 -13.12
N ARG A 624 -29.05 14.17 -12.29
CA ARG A 624 -27.67 14.72 -12.33
C ARG A 624 -26.67 13.63 -11.98
N THR A 625 -26.91 12.86 -10.92
CA THR A 625 -26.02 11.74 -10.54
C THR A 625 -26.03 10.60 -11.55
N MET A 626 -27.19 10.21 -12.10
CA MET A 626 -27.25 9.20 -13.18
C MET A 626 -26.47 9.63 -14.43
N SER A 627 -26.59 10.90 -14.84
CA SER A 627 -25.82 11.48 -15.94
C SER A 627 -24.30 11.32 -15.72
N ALA A 628 -23.82 11.62 -14.51
CA ALA A 628 -22.41 11.47 -14.15
C ALA A 628 -21.96 10.00 -14.04
N SER A 629 -22.83 9.09 -13.59
CA SER A 629 -22.55 7.65 -13.60
C SER A 629 -22.33 7.12 -15.02
N LEU A 630 -23.14 7.55 -15.99
CA LEU A 630 -22.95 7.16 -17.41
C LEU A 630 -21.68 7.78 -18.01
N ALA A 631 -21.33 9.01 -17.65
CA ALA A 631 -20.07 9.61 -18.06
C ALA A 631 -18.86 8.85 -17.50
N THR A 632 -18.92 8.43 -16.23
CA THR A 632 -17.92 7.54 -15.61
C THR A 632 -17.86 6.17 -16.31
N ALA A 633 -19.01 5.61 -16.71
CA ALA A 633 -19.06 4.35 -17.47
C ALA A 633 -18.45 4.48 -18.88
N ALA A 634 -18.66 5.61 -19.57
CA ALA A 634 -17.99 5.91 -20.83
C ALA A 634 -16.47 5.93 -20.67
N PHE A 635 -15.97 6.60 -19.63
CA PHE A 635 -14.54 6.63 -19.32
C PHE A 635 -13.98 5.25 -18.94
N ALA A 636 -14.71 4.47 -18.14
CA ALA A 636 -14.31 3.10 -17.79
C ALA A 636 -14.26 2.17 -19.01
N ARG A 637 -15.23 2.28 -19.93
CA ARG A 637 -15.23 1.51 -21.20
C ARG A 637 -14.12 1.94 -22.14
N TRP A 638 -13.78 3.23 -22.18
CA TRP A 638 -12.62 3.73 -22.92
C TRP A 638 -11.30 3.23 -22.32
N LEU A 639 -11.15 3.29 -20.99
CA LEU A 639 -9.95 2.85 -20.28
C LEU A 639 -9.69 1.33 -20.45
N TRP A 640 -10.74 0.54 -20.65
CA TRP A 640 -10.61 -0.90 -20.89
C TRP A 640 -10.10 -1.24 -22.30
N ASP A 641 -10.65 -0.58 -23.32
CA ASP A 641 -10.38 -0.85 -24.73
C ASP A 641 -10.48 0.50 -25.51
N PRO A 642 -9.37 1.22 -25.68
CA PRO A 642 -9.33 2.51 -26.32
C PRO A 642 -9.16 2.38 -27.84
N ILE A 643 -9.99 3.09 -28.61
CA ILE A 643 -9.89 3.14 -30.08
C ILE A 643 -8.62 3.90 -30.47
N LEU A 644 -7.61 3.19 -30.97
CA LEU A 644 -6.32 3.77 -31.42
C LEU A 644 -5.93 3.35 -32.84
N THR A 645 -6.48 2.25 -33.35
CA THR A 645 -6.14 1.67 -34.67
C THR A 645 -7.10 2.16 -35.76
N GLY A 646 -6.63 2.23 -37.01
CA GLY A 646 -7.48 2.50 -38.18
C GLY A 646 -8.05 3.92 -38.26
N MET A 647 -7.40 4.91 -37.65
CA MET A 647 -7.96 6.26 -37.48
C MET A 647 -8.03 7.07 -38.78
N GLY A 648 -7.32 6.63 -39.83
CA GLY A 648 -7.19 7.34 -41.10
C GLY A 648 -5.96 8.25 -41.15
N SER A 649 -5.45 8.52 -42.34
CA SER A 649 -4.18 9.22 -42.59
C SER A 649 -4.32 10.73 -42.83
N TRP A 650 -5.54 11.25 -42.99
CA TRP A 650 -5.76 12.69 -43.18
C TRP A 650 -5.49 13.46 -41.87
N PRO A 651 -4.72 14.56 -41.89
CA PRO A 651 -4.58 15.44 -40.74
C PRO A 651 -5.92 16.09 -40.38
N LEU A 652 -6.24 16.15 -39.08
CA LEU A 652 -7.47 16.71 -38.50
C LEU A 652 -8.79 15.98 -38.89
N LEU A 653 -9.05 15.75 -40.18
CA LEU A 653 -10.27 15.11 -40.71
C LEU A 653 -10.14 13.58 -40.68
N ASN A 654 -10.21 13.01 -39.47
CA ASN A 654 -9.96 11.60 -39.19
C ASN A 654 -10.93 11.04 -38.12
N TRP A 655 -10.92 9.73 -37.87
CA TRP A 655 -11.83 9.08 -36.93
C TRP A 655 -11.62 9.47 -35.46
N LEU A 656 -10.54 10.21 -35.13
CA LEU A 656 -10.39 10.83 -33.80
C LEU A 656 -11.52 11.84 -33.50
N ILE A 657 -12.09 12.51 -34.51
CA ILE A 657 -13.22 13.43 -34.31
C ILE A 657 -14.43 12.69 -33.70
N PRO A 658 -15.02 11.67 -34.33
CA PRO A 658 -16.14 10.95 -33.75
C PRO A 658 -15.76 10.04 -32.56
N ALA A 659 -14.53 9.52 -32.48
CA ALA A 659 -14.10 8.65 -31.37
C ALA A 659 -13.75 9.40 -30.08
N TYR A 660 -13.21 10.63 -30.16
CA TYR A 660 -12.75 11.42 -28.99
C TYR A 660 -13.36 12.82 -28.93
N GLY A 661 -13.42 13.53 -30.07
CA GLY A 661 -14.01 14.86 -30.15
C GLY A 661 -15.52 14.89 -29.85
N LEU A 662 -16.28 13.89 -30.30
CA LEU A 662 -17.71 13.78 -30.01
C LEU A 662 -18.00 13.47 -28.53
N PRO A 663 -17.33 12.51 -27.86
CA PRO A 663 -17.39 12.39 -26.40
C PRO A 663 -17.01 13.68 -25.67
N ALA A 664 -15.93 14.36 -26.06
CA ALA A 664 -15.56 15.65 -25.47
C ALA A 664 -16.69 16.68 -25.59
N LEU A 665 -17.31 16.79 -26.78
CA LEU A 665 -18.45 17.66 -27.03
C LEU A 665 -19.69 17.28 -26.20
N CYS A 666 -20.00 15.99 -26.07
CA CYS A 666 -21.10 15.50 -25.22
C CYS A 666 -20.87 15.87 -23.75
N PHE A 667 -19.66 15.71 -23.21
CA PHE A 667 -19.34 16.11 -21.84
C PHE A 667 -19.32 17.63 -21.65
N TRP A 668 -18.92 18.41 -22.66
CA TRP A 668 -19.08 19.87 -22.67
C TRP A 668 -20.56 20.27 -22.63
N ILE A 669 -21.42 19.68 -23.47
CA ILE A 669 -22.86 19.90 -23.48
C ILE A 669 -23.48 19.54 -22.12
N ALA A 670 -23.05 18.42 -21.52
CA ALA A 670 -23.51 18.01 -20.19
C ALA A 670 -23.08 18.98 -19.09
N ALA A 671 -21.83 19.43 -19.08
CA ALA A 671 -21.32 20.43 -18.14
C ALA A 671 -22.03 21.79 -18.28
N LEU A 672 -22.41 22.18 -19.50
CA LEU A 672 -23.19 23.38 -19.80
C LEU A 672 -24.67 23.23 -19.41
N ALA A 673 -25.28 22.06 -19.61
CA ALA A 673 -26.65 21.78 -19.17
C ALA A 673 -26.77 21.73 -17.64
N LEU A 674 -25.73 21.25 -16.94
CA LEU A 674 -25.69 21.18 -15.47
C LEU A 674 -25.19 22.47 -14.81
N ARG A 675 -24.93 23.54 -15.58
CA ARG A 675 -24.22 24.76 -15.13
C ARG A 675 -24.77 25.41 -13.86
N ASP A 676 -26.09 25.33 -13.67
CA ASP A 676 -26.88 26.10 -12.67
C ASP A 676 -26.65 25.63 -11.20
N GLY A 677 -25.63 24.79 -10.95
CA GLY A 677 -25.13 24.43 -9.63
C GLY A 677 -23.65 24.01 -9.70
N GLN A 678 -22.97 23.90 -8.54
CA GLN A 678 -21.59 23.41 -8.44
C GLN A 678 -21.54 22.10 -7.64
N ASP A 679 -21.83 20.98 -8.32
CA ASP A 679 -21.99 19.67 -7.69
C ASP A 679 -21.08 18.59 -8.34
N ARG A 680 -20.96 17.44 -7.65
CA ARG A 680 -20.13 16.31 -8.10
C ARG A 680 -20.47 15.87 -9.55
N PRO A 681 -21.75 15.80 -9.98
CA PRO A 681 -22.10 15.58 -11.38
C PRO A 681 -21.45 16.52 -12.39
N LYS A 682 -21.58 17.85 -12.21
CA LYS A 682 -20.96 18.82 -13.11
C LYS A 682 -19.44 18.69 -13.13
N ILE A 683 -18.83 18.41 -11.98
CA ILE A 683 -17.39 18.17 -11.85
C ILE A 683 -16.94 16.96 -12.70
N VAL A 684 -17.65 15.83 -12.66
CA VAL A 684 -17.33 14.64 -13.48
C VAL A 684 -17.34 15.00 -14.97
N HIS A 685 -18.38 15.70 -15.44
CA HIS A 685 -18.47 16.13 -16.85
C HIS A 685 -17.37 17.11 -17.24
N GLN A 686 -17.00 18.06 -16.37
CA GLN A 686 -15.90 18.99 -16.66
C GLN A 686 -14.54 18.28 -16.72
N THR A 687 -14.28 17.33 -15.82
CA THR A 687 -13.07 16.51 -15.85
C THR A 687 -12.99 15.68 -17.14
N LEU A 688 -14.08 15.04 -17.55
CA LEU A 688 -14.12 14.21 -18.75
C LEU A 688 -14.09 15.03 -20.04
N ALA A 689 -14.75 16.19 -20.07
CA ALA A 689 -14.62 17.14 -21.18
C ALA A 689 -13.16 17.58 -21.36
N ALA A 690 -12.47 17.95 -20.26
CA ALA A 690 -11.05 18.29 -20.30
C ALA A 690 -10.17 17.11 -20.73
N PHE A 691 -10.42 15.91 -20.19
CA PHE A 691 -9.68 14.69 -20.52
C PHE A 691 -9.77 14.32 -22.01
N PHE A 692 -10.99 14.17 -22.55
CA PHE A 692 -11.18 13.81 -23.95
C PHE A 692 -10.71 14.94 -24.90
N THR A 693 -10.80 16.22 -24.49
CA THR A 693 -10.21 17.33 -25.25
C THR A 693 -8.67 17.23 -25.32
N ALA A 694 -8.01 16.99 -24.17
CA ALA A 694 -6.56 16.85 -24.11
C ALA A 694 -6.08 15.64 -24.93
N LEU A 695 -6.75 14.49 -24.78
CA LEU A 695 -6.42 13.26 -25.47
C LEU A 695 -6.62 13.38 -26.99
N PHE A 696 -7.70 14.04 -27.44
CA PHE A 696 -7.89 14.36 -28.87
C PHE A 696 -6.73 15.18 -29.43
N VAL A 697 -6.30 16.24 -28.74
CA VAL A 697 -5.17 17.09 -29.19
C VAL A 697 -3.85 16.31 -29.22
N LEU A 698 -3.54 15.52 -28.19
CA LEU A 698 -2.29 14.76 -28.12
C LEU A 698 -2.25 13.63 -29.15
N LEU A 699 -3.36 12.93 -29.39
CA LEU A 699 -3.46 11.91 -30.43
C LEU A 699 -3.40 12.51 -31.85
N GLN A 700 -3.93 13.71 -32.09
CA GLN A 700 -3.74 14.42 -33.37
C GLN A 700 -2.26 14.78 -33.60
N VAL A 701 -1.51 15.21 -32.57
CA VAL A 701 -0.06 15.44 -32.69
C VAL A 701 0.66 14.12 -33.01
N HIS A 702 0.38 13.05 -32.27
CA HIS A 702 0.97 11.72 -32.51
C HIS A 702 0.68 11.19 -33.93
N GLN A 703 -0.56 11.33 -34.42
CA GLN A 703 -0.99 10.93 -35.77
C GLN A 703 -0.15 11.60 -36.88
N VAL A 704 0.29 12.85 -36.69
CA VAL A 704 1.11 13.58 -37.68
C VAL A 704 2.53 13.01 -37.80
N PHE A 705 3.05 12.33 -36.77
CA PHE A 705 4.39 11.72 -36.79
C PHE A 705 4.36 10.21 -37.07
N VAL A 706 3.36 9.48 -36.54
CA VAL A 706 3.28 8.01 -36.60
C VAL A 706 2.29 7.48 -37.66
N GLY A 707 1.27 8.27 -38.02
CA GLY A 707 0.31 7.91 -39.07
C GLY A 707 -1.04 7.37 -38.55
N PRO A 708 -1.73 6.50 -39.31
CA PRO A 708 -3.13 6.12 -39.05
C PRO A 708 -3.34 5.08 -37.95
N ASP A 709 -2.26 4.52 -37.40
CA ASP A 709 -2.27 3.62 -36.25
C ASP A 709 -1.55 4.30 -35.07
N LEU A 710 -2.27 4.45 -33.96
CA LEU A 710 -1.84 5.19 -32.78
C LEU A 710 -1.58 4.24 -31.59
N ALA A 711 -1.49 2.93 -31.85
CA ALA A 711 -1.07 1.95 -30.85
C ALA A 711 0.40 2.17 -30.44
N PRO A 712 0.75 2.13 -29.14
CA PRO A 712 2.13 2.34 -28.66
C PRO A 712 3.14 1.35 -29.28
N ASN A 713 3.89 1.81 -30.28
CA ASN A 713 4.76 0.97 -31.09
C ASN A 713 6.22 1.04 -30.63
N LEU A 714 6.71 -0.04 -30.00
CA LEU A 714 8.10 -0.17 -29.56
C LEU A 714 9.12 -0.08 -30.71
N SER A 715 8.75 -0.43 -31.95
CA SER A 715 9.64 -0.29 -33.11
C SER A 715 9.82 1.18 -33.56
N TRP A 716 8.81 2.04 -33.32
CA TRP A 716 8.96 3.49 -33.52
C TRP A 716 9.96 4.08 -32.51
N ILE A 717 9.89 3.64 -31.25
CA ILE A 717 10.83 4.07 -30.20
C ILE A 717 12.25 3.55 -30.48
N ALA A 718 12.40 2.26 -30.78
CA ALA A 718 13.70 1.67 -31.12
C ALA A 718 14.32 2.27 -32.39
N GLY A 719 13.49 2.71 -33.35
CA GLY A 719 13.94 3.34 -34.59
C GLY A 719 14.72 4.65 -34.40
N HIS A 720 14.53 5.38 -33.29
CA HIS A 720 15.30 6.60 -32.96
C HIS A 720 16.81 6.33 -32.86
N PHE A 721 17.17 5.18 -32.29
CA PHE A 721 18.55 4.76 -32.07
C PHE A 721 19.18 4.10 -33.31
N ALA A 722 18.37 3.76 -34.32
CA ALA A 722 18.77 2.89 -35.44
C ALA A 722 18.58 3.51 -36.84
N GLN A 723 17.81 4.59 -36.98
CA GLN A 723 17.47 5.18 -38.28
C GLN A 723 17.54 6.73 -38.25
N PRO A 724 18.40 7.38 -39.07
CA PRO A 724 18.54 8.84 -39.10
C PRO A 724 17.33 9.59 -39.71
N ARG A 725 16.23 8.88 -40.04
CA ARG A 725 14.95 9.45 -40.51
C ARG A 725 13.83 9.40 -39.48
N ASN A 726 14.04 8.77 -38.33
CA ASN A 726 13.05 8.76 -37.25
C ASN A 726 12.90 10.17 -36.66
N ARG A 727 11.67 10.59 -36.35
CA ARG A 727 11.32 11.94 -35.88
C ARG A 727 10.74 11.97 -34.47
N LEU A 728 11.00 10.93 -33.67
CA LEU A 728 10.54 10.83 -32.28
C LEU A 728 11.01 12.01 -31.42
N PHE A 729 12.21 12.53 -31.65
CA PHE A 729 12.74 13.69 -30.93
C PHE A 729 11.91 14.96 -31.23
N GLU A 730 11.60 15.23 -32.50
CA GLU A 730 10.70 16.31 -32.92
C GLU A 730 9.25 16.09 -32.44
N GLU A 731 8.77 14.84 -32.44
CA GLU A 731 7.45 14.47 -31.92
C GLU A 731 7.33 14.84 -30.44
N ILE A 732 8.29 14.42 -29.60
CA ILE A 732 8.31 14.76 -28.18
C ILE A 732 8.45 16.28 -28.00
N ALA A 733 9.26 16.99 -28.78
CA ALA A 733 9.35 18.45 -28.72
C ALA A 733 8.00 19.14 -29.06
N CYS A 734 7.27 18.65 -30.06
CA CYS A 734 5.92 19.10 -30.38
C CYS A 734 4.90 18.76 -29.28
N LEU A 735 4.99 17.59 -28.66
CA LEU A 735 4.13 17.20 -27.53
C LEU A 735 4.43 18.03 -26.26
N VAL A 736 5.68 18.41 -26.01
CA VAL A 736 6.07 19.38 -24.97
C VAL A 736 5.37 20.74 -25.20
N ILE A 737 5.36 21.24 -26.44
CA ILE A 737 4.66 22.49 -26.78
C ILE A 737 3.13 22.34 -26.65
N ALA A 738 2.56 21.25 -27.17
CA ALA A 738 1.12 20.98 -27.14
C ALA A 738 0.58 20.83 -25.70
N THR A 739 1.32 20.15 -24.83
CA THR A 739 0.97 20.03 -23.40
C THR A 739 1.09 21.37 -22.67
N GLY A 740 2.06 22.21 -23.03
CA GLY A 740 2.14 23.60 -22.56
C GLY A 740 0.93 24.46 -22.96
N LEU A 741 0.50 24.35 -24.23
CA LEU A 741 -0.69 25.05 -24.74
C LEU A 741 -1.98 24.56 -24.08
N LEU A 742 -2.15 23.25 -23.89
CA LEU A 742 -3.26 22.66 -23.14
C LEU A 742 -3.26 23.15 -21.68
N GLY A 743 -2.10 23.16 -21.03
CA GLY A 743 -1.94 23.70 -19.67
C GLY A 743 -2.40 25.15 -19.55
N ALA A 744 -1.92 26.01 -20.46
CA ALA A 744 -2.30 27.42 -20.54
C ALA A 744 -3.80 27.62 -20.82
N GLY A 745 -4.37 26.83 -21.74
CA GLY A 745 -5.79 26.86 -22.10
C GLY A 745 -6.71 26.44 -20.94
N PHE A 746 -6.41 25.32 -20.29
CA PHE A 746 -7.20 24.83 -19.15
C PHE A 746 -7.06 25.73 -17.91
N GLU A 747 -5.90 26.33 -17.65
CA GLU A 747 -5.74 27.33 -16.57
C GLU A 747 -6.46 28.65 -16.89
N ARG A 748 -6.60 29.03 -18.17
CA ARG A 748 -7.45 30.16 -18.57
C ARG A 748 -8.94 29.84 -18.38
N LEU A 749 -9.40 28.65 -18.79
CA LEU A 749 -10.77 28.19 -18.59
C LEU A 749 -11.12 28.01 -17.10
N GLY A 750 -10.20 27.47 -16.31
CA GLY A 750 -10.35 27.29 -14.87
C GLY A 750 -10.51 28.60 -14.11
N ARG A 751 -9.78 29.65 -14.52
CA ARG A 751 -9.95 31.02 -14.02
C ARG A 751 -11.28 31.63 -14.47
N LEU A 752 -11.58 31.62 -15.78
CA LEU A 752 -12.80 32.24 -16.32
C LEU A 752 -14.11 31.60 -15.81
N ALA A 753 -14.12 30.28 -15.62
CA ALA A 753 -15.32 29.55 -15.22
C ALA A 753 -15.39 29.29 -13.70
N GLY A 754 -14.38 29.69 -12.93
CA GLY A 754 -14.31 29.50 -11.47
C GLY A 754 -14.22 28.04 -11.00
N ASN A 755 -13.81 27.11 -11.88
CA ASN A 755 -14.01 25.67 -11.70
C ASN A 755 -12.69 24.91 -11.46
N ALA A 756 -12.63 24.15 -10.35
CA ALA A 756 -11.47 23.34 -9.98
C ALA A 756 -11.04 22.28 -11.03
N PRO A 757 -11.95 21.57 -11.74
CA PRO A 757 -11.55 20.52 -12.70
C PRO A 757 -10.63 21.01 -13.82
N PHE A 758 -10.92 22.18 -14.41
CA PHE A 758 -10.07 22.74 -15.46
C PHE A 758 -8.72 23.23 -14.91
N ARG A 759 -8.66 23.74 -13.67
CA ARG A 759 -7.37 24.05 -13.01
C ARG A 759 -6.54 22.78 -12.76
N MET A 760 -7.18 21.67 -12.36
CA MET A 760 -6.52 20.38 -12.21
C MET A 760 -6.06 19.80 -13.55
N ALA A 761 -6.83 19.95 -14.63
CA ALA A 761 -6.41 19.58 -15.98
C ALA A 761 -5.22 20.43 -16.47
N GLY A 762 -5.21 21.73 -16.15
CA GLY A 762 -4.07 22.62 -16.42
C GLY A 762 -2.80 22.19 -15.69
N LEU A 763 -2.93 21.84 -14.41
CA LEU A 763 -1.85 21.25 -13.60
C LEU A 763 -1.36 19.91 -14.15
N ALA A 764 -2.27 19.02 -14.56
CA ALA A 764 -1.91 17.71 -15.13
C ALA A 764 -1.18 17.85 -16.48
N ALA A 765 -1.64 18.75 -17.35
CA ALA A 765 -0.97 19.06 -18.61
C ALA A 765 0.42 19.71 -18.40
N ALA A 766 0.56 20.59 -17.40
CA ALA A 766 1.85 21.14 -17.00
C ALA A 766 2.79 20.06 -16.42
N GLY A 767 2.27 19.13 -15.62
CA GLY A 767 3.01 17.97 -15.12
C GLY A 767 3.50 17.06 -16.25
N LEU A 768 2.65 16.80 -17.24
CA LEU A 768 3.05 16.05 -18.44
C LEU A 768 4.11 16.81 -19.26
N ALA A 769 4.00 18.13 -19.39
CA ALA A 769 5.03 18.96 -20.02
C ALA A 769 6.37 18.87 -19.28
N VAL A 770 6.38 18.82 -17.93
CA VAL A 770 7.58 18.56 -17.12
C VAL A 770 8.14 17.16 -17.39
N CYS A 771 7.30 16.11 -17.39
CA CYS A 771 7.76 14.74 -17.66
C CYS A 771 8.35 14.59 -19.07
N LEU A 772 7.72 15.16 -20.09
CA LEU A 772 8.23 15.13 -21.47
C LEU A 772 9.50 15.98 -21.64
N SER A 773 9.62 17.11 -20.93
CA SER A 773 10.81 17.97 -20.97
C SER A 773 12.01 17.32 -20.27
N VAL A 774 11.83 16.81 -19.04
CA VAL A 774 12.92 16.32 -18.18
C VAL A 774 13.21 14.84 -18.41
N GLY A 775 12.17 14.00 -18.49
CA GLY A 775 12.32 12.56 -18.74
C GLY A 775 12.49 12.23 -20.21
N GLY A 776 11.71 12.86 -21.10
CA GLY A 776 11.81 12.70 -22.55
C GLY A 776 13.07 13.35 -23.11
N LEU A 777 13.03 14.65 -23.40
CA LEU A 777 14.15 15.38 -24.00
C LEU A 777 15.38 15.46 -23.08
N GLY A 778 15.17 15.53 -21.76
CA GLY A 778 16.24 15.68 -20.78
C GLY A 778 17.07 14.42 -20.51
N ALA A 779 16.49 13.23 -20.74
CA ALA A 779 17.14 11.96 -20.41
C ALA A 779 17.02 10.90 -21.53
N LEU A 780 15.80 10.46 -21.87
CA LEU A 780 15.58 9.32 -22.79
C LEU A 780 16.02 9.59 -24.23
N LEU A 781 15.80 10.81 -24.72
CA LEU A 781 16.14 11.25 -26.09
C LEU A 781 17.21 12.36 -26.05
N ASN A 782 18.12 12.27 -25.09
CA ASN A 782 19.22 13.20 -24.92
C ASN A 782 20.48 12.63 -25.62
N PRO A 783 21.05 13.30 -26.63
CA PRO A 783 22.27 12.87 -27.33
C PRO A 783 23.48 12.53 -26.46
N LEU A 784 23.54 13.04 -25.22
CA LEU A 784 24.56 12.66 -24.24
C LEU A 784 24.44 11.19 -23.77
N PHE A 785 23.23 10.64 -23.76
CA PHE A 785 22.89 9.33 -23.20
C PHE A 785 22.39 8.34 -24.26
N ASP A 786 21.62 8.79 -25.26
CA ASP A 786 21.14 7.93 -26.35
C ASP A 786 22.23 7.60 -27.40
N GLY A 787 23.31 8.38 -27.42
CA GLY A 787 24.46 8.18 -28.31
C GLY A 787 24.21 8.54 -29.77
N THR A 788 23.05 9.14 -30.10
CA THR A 788 22.75 9.59 -31.46
C THR A 788 23.67 10.75 -31.86
N ALA A 789 24.25 10.66 -33.06
CA ALA A 789 25.14 11.70 -33.57
C ALA A 789 24.39 13.02 -33.79
N VAL A 790 24.97 14.13 -33.30
CA VAL A 790 24.48 15.47 -33.52
C VAL A 790 25.19 16.07 -34.73
N GLU A 791 24.71 15.69 -35.91
CA GLU A 791 25.21 16.21 -37.19
C GLU A 791 24.81 17.68 -37.42
N GLY A 792 25.65 18.42 -38.16
CA GLY A 792 25.43 19.83 -38.49
C GLY A 792 26.25 20.81 -37.64
N TRP A 793 26.00 22.11 -37.81
CA TRP A 793 26.69 23.17 -37.07
C TRP A 793 26.25 23.17 -35.60
N PRO A 794 27.10 23.49 -34.60
CA PRO A 794 26.77 23.30 -33.18
C PRO A 794 25.48 23.96 -32.68
N VAL A 795 25.03 25.06 -33.31
CA VAL A 795 23.77 25.75 -32.97
C VAL A 795 22.62 25.40 -33.94
N LEU A 796 22.93 25.05 -35.19
CA LEU A 796 21.96 24.82 -36.26
C LEU A 796 21.84 23.32 -36.56
N ASN A 797 21.38 22.58 -35.56
CA ASN A 797 21.13 21.14 -35.61
C ASN A 797 19.93 20.77 -34.70
N ARG A 798 19.69 19.47 -34.46
CA ARG A 798 18.57 18.99 -33.63
C ARG A 798 18.53 19.62 -32.21
N LEU A 799 19.67 19.99 -31.62
CA LEU A 799 19.74 20.66 -30.32
C LEU A 799 18.99 22.00 -30.28
N LEU A 800 18.74 22.63 -31.43
CA LEU A 800 17.92 23.85 -31.53
C LEU A 800 16.50 23.64 -30.97
N TRP A 801 15.94 22.42 -31.03
CA TRP A 801 14.62 22.13 -30.47
C TRP A 801 14.54 22.28 -28.94
N TYR A 802 15.64 22.08 -28.20
CA TYR A 802 15.68 22.41 -26.76
C TYR A 802 15.44 23.91 -26.55
N VAL A 803 16.03 24.75 -27.40
CA VAL A 803 15.89 26.21 -27.34
C VAL A 803 14.52 26.66 -27.85
N VAL A 804 13.97 26.03 -28.90
CA VAL A 804 12.64 26.35 -29.46
C VAL A 804 11.52 25.92 -28.51
N ALA A 805 11.50 24.67 -28.05
CA ALA A 805 10.49 24.20 -27.10
C ALA A 805 10.65 24.90 -25.74
N GLY A 806 11.88 25.07 -25.26
CA GLY A 806 12.16 25.81 -24.03
C GLY A 806 11.74 27.29 -24.13
N GLY A 807 12.01 27.95 -25.25
CA GLY A 807 11.59 29.32 -25.54
C GLY A 807 10.07 29.46 -25.61
N ALA A 808 9.38 28.53 -26.27
CA ALA A 808 7.91 28.50 -26.34
C ALA A 808 7.27 28.34 -24.96
N LEU A 809 7.76 27.40 -24.14
CA LEU A 809 7.25 27.20 -22.77
C LEU A 809 7.61 28.37 -21.85
N GLY A 810 8.81 28.92 -21.95
CA GLY A 810 9.22 30.11 -21.20
C GLY A 810 8.37 31.33 -21.55
N ALA A 811 8.07 31.55 -22.83
CA ALA A 811 7.20 32.64 -23.29
C ALA A 811 5.75 32.46 -22.83
N LEU A 812 5.20 31.25 -22.90
CA LEU A 812 3.85 30.94 -22.37
C LEU A 812 3.79 31.15 -20.86
N GLY A 813 4.77 30.63 -20.11
CA GLY A 813 4.87 30.78 -18.66
C GLY A 813 4.97 32.25 -18.24
N PHE A 814 5.82 33.04 -18.91
CA PHE A 814 5.98 34.47 -18.66
C PHE A 814 4.72 35.29 -19.03
N ALA A 815 4.09 35.00 -20.17
CA ALA A 815 2.84 35.65 -20.58
C ALA A 815 1.68 35.35 -19.62
N MET A 816 1.58 34.12 -19.11
CA MET A 816 0.62 33.76 -18.07
C MET A 816 0.94 34.47 -16.74
N GLY A 817 2.21 34.42 -16.31
CA GLY A 817 2.68 34.99 -15.04
C GLY A 817 2.47 36.50 -14.91
N ARG A 818 2.53 37.24 -16.03
CA ARG A 818 2.13 38.66 -16.11
C ARG A 818 0.67 38.92 -15.72
N SER A 819 -0.24 37.96 -15.96
CA SER A 819 -1.67 38.12 -15.66
C SER A 819 -2.03 37.75 -14.22
N ALA A 820 -1.42 36.70 -13.69
CA ALA A 820 -1.52 36.24 -12.31
C ALA A 820 -0.45 35.17 -12.07
N ARG A 821 0.04 35.04 -10.82
CA ARG A 821 0.84 33.86 -10.43
C ARG A 821 -0.02 32.61 -10.51
N SER A 822 0.42 31.60 -11.26
CA SER A 822 -0.17 30.26 -11.22
C SER A 822 0.91 29.17 -11.28
N PRO A 823 0.69 28.02 -10.63
CA PRO A 823 1.66 26.91 -10.65
C PRO A 823 1.89 26.35 -12.07
N VAL A 824 0.90 26.48 -12.96
CA VAL A 824 1.05 26.17 -14.39
C VAL A 824 2.06 27.12 -15.04
N ALA A 825 1.90 28.44 -14.86
CA ALA A 825 2.83 29.44 -15.41
C ALA A 825 4.27 29.23 -14.90
N ASP A 826 4.42 28.95 -13.60
CA ASP A 826 5.70 28.64 -12.99
C ASP A 826 6.31 27.33 -13.56
N ALA A 827 5.51 26.28 -13.74
CA ALA A 827 5.97 24.99 -14.29
C ALA A 827 6.43 25.10 -15.76
N LEU A 828 5.69 25.81 -16.63
CA LEU A 828 6.12 26.05 -18.01
C LEU A 828 7.42 26.88 -18.04
N SER A 829 7.57 27.84 -17.11
CA SER A 829 8.82 28.60 -16.94
C SER A 829 9.99 27.71 -16.47
N ALA A 830 9.72 26.68 -15.65
CA ALA A 830 10.70 25.67 -15.24
C ALA A 830 11.23 24.89 -16.45
N CYS A 831 10.32 24.32 -17.25
CA CYS A 831 10.67 23.56 -18.44
C CYS A 831 11.45 24.42 -19.43
N GLY A 832 11.05 25.69 -19.59
CA GLY A 832 11.77 26.66 -20.42
C GLY A 832 13.23 26.85 -19.98
N ALA A 833 13.43 27.19 -18.71
CA ALA A 833 14.77 27.38 -18.15
C ALA A 833 15.62 26.10 -18.18
N PHE A 834 15.02 24.93 -17.91
CA PHE A 834 15.69 23.63 -17.95
C PHE A 834 16.16 23.28 -19.37
N LEU A 835 15.25 23.30 -20.36
CA LEU A 835 15.58 22.91 -21.73
C LEU A 835 16.62 23.86 -22.35
N ILE A 836 16.50 25.18 -22.12
CA ILE A 836 17.50 26.16 -22.59
C ILE A 836 18.86 25.91 -21.93
N SER A 837 18.92 25.69 -20.61
CA SER A 837 20.19 25.44 -19.90
C SER A 837 20.85 24.14 -20.36
N LEU A 838 20.08 23.07 -20.51
CA LEU A 838 20.56 21.79 -21.03
C LEU A 838 21.06 21.92 -22.47
N GLY A 839 20.30 22.61 -23.33
CA GLY A 839 20.70 22.89 -24.71
C GLY A 839 22.06 23.60 -24.77
N ILE A 840 22.27 24.65 -23.98
CA ILE A 840 23.56 25.38 -23.92
C ILE A 840 24.71 24.46 -23.48
N VAL A 841 24.49 23.58 -22.48
CA VAL A 841 25.52 22.63 -22.04
C VAL A 841 25.84 21.59 -23.13
N LEU A 842 24.83 21.05 -23.83
CA LEU A 842 25.02 20.10 -24.92
C LEU A 842 25.73 20.74 -26.13
N ILE A 843 25.35 21.97 -26.50
CA ILE A 843 26.01 22.76 -27.56
C ILE A 843 27.47 23.05 -27.18
N THR A 844 27.74 23.40 -25.92
CA THR A 844 29.11 23.60 -25.42
C THR A 844 29.92 22.31 -25.51
N ARG A 845 29.34 21.17 -25.11
CA ARG A 845 29.98 19.85 -25.25
C ARG A 845 30.25 19.51 -26.71
N GLN A 846 29.33 19.81 -27.63
CA GLN A 846 29.50 19.57 -29.06
C GLN A 846 30.65 20.39 -29.66
N ALA A 847 30.86 21.62 -29.16
CA ALA A 847 31.95 22.48 -29.60
C ALA A 847 33.35 21.97 -29.19
N PHE A 848 33.47 21.24 -28.07
CA PHE A 848 34.75 20.68 -27.59
C PHE A 848 34.98 19.20 -27.91
N ALA A 849 33.91 18.39 -27.98
CA ALA A 849 33.97 16.93 -28.22
C ALA A 849 33.52 16.51 -29.63
N GLY A 850 32.94 17.42 -30.42
CA GLY A 850 32.44 17.15 -31.77
C GLY A 850 31.01 16.56 -31.80
N PRO A 851 30.57 16.03 -32.96
CA PRO A 851 29.20 15.53 -33.17
C PRO A 851 28.77 14.37 -32.26
N GLN A 852 29.73 13.61 -31.72
CA GLN A 852 29.47 12.40 -30.92
C GLN A 852 29.51 12.74 -29.43
N LEU A 853 28.34 13.05 -28.85
CA LEU A 853 28.25 13.56 -27.48
C LEU A 853 28.35 12.49 -26.38
N SER A 854 28.18 11.21 -26.72
CA SER A 854 28.25 10.09 -25.78
C SER A 854 29.61 9.98 -25.06
N PRO A 855 29.66 9.45 -23.83
CA PRO A 855 30.90 9.31 -23.06
C PRO A 855 31.79 8.18 -23.60
N VAL A 856 32.65 8.49 -24.58
CA VAL A 856 33.63 7.54 -25.13
C VAL A 856 34.81 7.35 -24.18
N SER A 857 34.74 6.31 -23.35
CA SER A 857 35.76 5.89 -22.36
C SER A 857 36.04 6.87 -21.21
N GLY A 858 36.62 6.34 -20.13
CA GLY A 858 37.06 7.12 -18.97
C GLY A 858 38.24 8.08 -19.23
N ALA A 859 38.77 8.15 -20.46
CA ALA A 859 39.83 9.07 -20.86
C ALA A 859 39.33 10.37 -21.51
N SER A 860 38.13 10.39 -22.10
CA SER A 860 37.61 11.51 -22.91
C SER A 860 37.58 12.85 -22.17
N VAL A 861 36.95 12.90 -20.99
CA VAL A 861 36.83 14.15 -20.22
C VAL A 861 38.18 14.56 -19.62
N GLY A 862 38.87 15.49 -20.28
CA GLY A 862 40.12 16.06 -19.82
C GLY A 862 39.96 16.81 -18.48
N SER A 863 41.07 17.01 -17.76
CA SER A 863 41.07 17.85 -16.55
C SER A 863 40.65 19.30 -16.85
N SER A 864 41.00 19.80 -18.03
CA SER A 864 40.54 21.08 -18.58
C SER A 864 39.03 21.11 -18.86
N GLU A 865 38.47 20.08 -19.51
CA GLU A 865 37.01 19.97 -19.74
C GLU A 865 36.25 19.93 -18.41
N ALA A 866 36.72 19.14 -17.44
CA ALA A 866 36.10 19.05 -16.12
C ALA A 866 36.02 20.41 -15.40
N VAL A 867 37.10 21.20 -15.45
CA VAL A 867 37.15 22.56 -14.89
C VAL A 867 36.27 23.54 -15.70
N MET A 868 36.29 23.47 -17.04
CA MET A 868 35.46 24.34 -17.88
C MET A 868 33.96 24.08 -17.68
N ILE A 869 33.53 22.81 -17.56
CA ILE A 869 32.14 22.48 -17.23
C ILE A 869 31.77 23.00 -15.84
N ALA A 870 32.66 22.92 -14.84
CA ALA A 870 32.41 23.50 -13.51
C ALA A 870 32.22 25.03 -13.59
N VAL A 871 33.07 25.73 -14.35
CA VAL A 871 32.97 27.19 -14.57
C VAL A 871 31.69 27.57 -15.33
N VAL A 872 31.32 26.82 -16.37
CA VAL A 872 30.07 27.04 -17.13
C VAL A 872 28.85 26.81 -16.24
N LEU A 873 28.82 25.77 -15.41
CA LEU A 873 27.72 25.54 -14.46
C LEU A 873 27.62 26.66 -13.39
N VAL A 874 28.75 27.21 -12.93
CA VAL A 874 28.78 28.40 -12.07
C VAL A 874 28.24 29.64 -12.79
N ALA A 875 28.64 29.88 -14.05
CA ALA A 875 28.16 31.00 -14.86
C ALA A 875 26.65 30.89 -15.16
N LEU A 876 26.16 29.70 -15.51
CA LEU A 876 24.74 29.43 -15.70
C LEU A 876 23.95 29.60 -14.38
N THR A 877 24.52 29.24 -13.23
CA THR A 877 23.93 29.53 -11.90
C THR A 877 23.77 31.04 -11.67
N ALA A 878 24.76 31.85 -12.07
CA ALA A 878 24.66 33.30 -12.00
C ALA A 878 23.62 33.88 -12.99
N ALA A 879 23.52 33.33 -14.20
CA ALA A 879 22.51 33.73 -15.19
C ALA A 879 21.08 33.37 -14.73
N ALA A 880 20.89 32.19 -14.11
CA ALA A 880 19.62 31.79 -13.52
C ALA A 880 19.20 32.72 -12.37
N ARG A 881 20.14 33.31 -11.61
CA ARG A 881 19.83 34.35 -10.62
C ARG A 881 19.26 35.60 -11.29
N LEU A 882 19.88 36.09 -12.37
CA LEU A 882 19.35 37.26 -13.10
C LEU A 882 17.92 37.00 -13.61
N TRP A 883 17.63 35.79 -14.09
CA TRP A 883 16.27 35.38 -14.45
C TRP A 883 15.33 35.35 -13.22
N HIS A 884 15.79 34.83 -12.08
CA HIS A 884 15.01 34.83 -10.84
C HIS A 884 14.69 36.25 -10.35
N ASP A 885 15.64 37.17 -10.39
CA ASP A 885 15.46 38.54 -9.91
C ASP A 885 14.46 39.33 -10.79
N ALA A 886 14.36 38.97 -12.08
CA ALA A 886 13.38 39.48 -13.04
C ALA A 886 11.98 38.83 -12.91
N ALA A 887 11.89 37.49 -12.80
CA ALA A 887 10.63 36.75 -12.79
C ALA A 887 9.99 36.63 -11.38
N ARG A 888 10.81 36.69 -10.32
CA ARG A 888 10.44 36.64 -8.89
C ARG A 888 9.48 35.49 -8.53
N SER A 889 9.72 34.31 -9.12
CA SER A 889 8.93 33.09 -8.91
C SER A 889 9.66 32.06 -8.03
N PRO A 890 8.93 31.21 -7.28
CA PRO A 890 9.55 30.16 -6.46
C PRO A 890 10.26 29.11 -7.30
N ILE A 891 9.82 28.89 -8.54
CA ILE A 891 10.42 27.89 -9.44
C ILE A 891 11.70 28.42 -10.12
N THR A 892 11.78 29.72 -10.45
CA THR A 892 13.07 30.29 -10.90
C THR A 892 14.10 30.29 -9.77
N ARG A 893 13.65 30.48 -8.51
CA ARG A 893 14.47 30.28 -7.31
C ARG A 893 14.98 28.84 -7.20
N LEU A 894 14.11 27.85 -7.46
CA LEU A 894 14.48 26.44 -7.50
C LEU A 894 15.48 26.14 -8.62
N GLY A 895 15.34 26.78 -9.78
CA GLY A 895 16.32 26.70 -10.88
C GLY A 895 17.73 27.08 -10.44
N VAL A 896 17.91 28.21 -9.74
CA VAL A 896 19.20 28.63 -9.16
C VAL A 896 19.73 27.60 -8.16
N LEU A 897 18.87 27.03 -7.31
CA LEU A 897 19.24 26.03 -6.31
C LEU A 897 19.69 24.70 -6.94
N ILE A 898 18.96 24.21 -7.96
CA ILE A 898 19.30 22.99 -8.69
C ILE A 898 20.60 23.19 -9.46
N LEU A 899 20.71 24.27 -10.24
CA LEU A 899 21.85 24.54 -11.11
C LEU A 899 23.15 24.78 -10.32
N GLY A 900 23.06 25.51 -9.20
CA GLY A 900 24.18 25.65 -8.27
C GLY A 900 24.51 24.34 -7.52
N GLY A 901 23.50 23.53 -7.20
CA GLY A 901 23.68 22.18 -6.66
C GLY A 901 24.40 21.26 -7.64
N VAL A 902 24.08 21.32 -8.93
CA VAL A 902 24.76 20.59 -10.01
C VAL A 902 26.19 21.12 -10.21
N ALA A 903 26.42 22.43 -10.14
CA ALA A 903 27.78 23.00 -10.19
C ALA A 903 28.68 22.47 -9.04
N ILE A 904 28.15 22.44 -7.82
CA ILE A 904 28.85 21.90 -6.63
C ILE A 904 29.04 20.37 -6.78
N GLY A 905 27.99 19.64 -7.15
CA GLY A 905 28.02 18.19 -7.30
C GLY A 905 28.99 17.73 -8.39
N TRP A 906 28.98 18.38 -9.56
CA TRP A 906 29.95 18.16 -10.62
C TRP A 906 31.38 18.42 -10.13
N THR A 907 31.61 19.52 -9.39
CA THR A 907 32.93 19.83 -8.83
C THR A 907 33.43 18.75 -7.88
N LEU A 908 32.57 18.30 -6.95
CA LEU A 908 32.91 17.26 -5.97
C LEU A 908 33.15 15.89 -6.63
N LEU A 909 32.36 15.52 -7.64
CA LEU A 909 32.52 14.25 -8.35
C LEU A 909 33.72 14.27 -9.31
N ALA A 910 33.83 15.30 -10.15
CA ALA A 910 34.87 15.38 -11.17
C ALA A 910 36.26 15.62 -10.56
N LEU A 911 36.42 16.60 -9.67
CA LEU A 911 37.71 16.94 -9.07
C LEU A 911 37.95 16.20 -7.75
N GLY A 912 36.93 16.04 -6.90
CA GLY A 912 37.08 15.36 -5.62
C GLY A 912 37.29 13.84 -5.73
N LEU A 913 36.75 13.21 -6.78
CA LEU A 913 36.79 11.75 -6.96
C LEU A 913 37.43 11.32 -8.30
N ALA A 914 36.78 11.60 -9.45
CA ALA A 914 37.09 10.96 -10.74
C ALA A 914 38.40 11.43 -11.42
N ARG A 915 38.92 12.60 -11.04
CA ARG A 915 40.20 13.17 -11.48
C ARG A 915 41.08 13.59 -10.30
N ASN A 916 40.86 12.99 -9.13
CA ASN A 916 41.66 13.24 -7.94
C ASN A 916 43.05 12.59 -8.10
N PRO A 917 44.17 13.33 -7.97
CA PRO A 917 45.52 12.77 -8.16
C PRO A 917 45.90 11.59 -7.27
N PHE A 918 45.28 11.43 -6.09
CA PHE A 918 45.49 10.26 -5.23
C PHE A 918 44.72 9.02 -5.72
N LEU A 919 43.64 9.21 -6.49
CA LEU A 919 42.75 8.13 -6.96
C LEU A 919 42.92 7.81 -8.44
N ASP A 920 43.34 8.78 -9.27
CA ASP A 920 43.58 8.58 -10.71
C ASP A 920 44.92 7.89 -11.03
N GLY A 921 45.77 7.73 -10.02
CA GLY A 921 47.07 7.04 -10.11
C GLY A 921 48.12 7.75 -10.97
N ARG A 922 47.81 8.92 -11.53
CA ARG A 922 48.73 9.69 -12.37
C ARG A 922 49.63 10.53 -11.48
N GLY A 923 50.90 10.68 -11.86
CA GLY A 923 51.86 11.47 -11.08
C GLY A 923 51.39 12.92 -10.81
N VAL A 924 51.89 13.48 -9.71
CA VAL A 924 51.90 14.92 -9.48
C VAL A 924 53.33 15.40 -9.62
N GLU A 925 53.66 15.87 -10.82
CA GLU A 925 54.95 16.50 -11.12
C GLU A 925 55.00 17.94 -10.57
N GLY A 926 56.23 18.39 -10.25
CA GLY A 926 56.50 19.69 -9.66
C GLY A 926 56.77 19.64 -8.14
N PRO A 927 57.10 20.79 -7.52
CA PRO A 927 57.31 20.90 -6.09
C PRO A 927 56.01 20.69 -5.30
N VAL A 928 56.13 20.43 -3.99
CA VAL A 928 55.01 20.09 -3.09
C VAL A 928 53.80 21.00 -3.26
N VAL A 929 53.98 22.32 -3.34
CA VAL A 929 52.88 23.31 -3.37
C VAL A 929 52.47 23.76 -4.78
N PHE A 930 53.41 23.96 -5.71
CA PHE A 930 53.13 24.56 -7.03
C PHE A 930 53.04 23.50 -8.13
N ASN A 931 51.91 22.79 -8.19
CA ASN A 931 51.66 21.68 -9.12
C ASN A 931 50.18 21.58 -9.56
N ARG A 932 49.79 20.49 -10.25
CA ARG A 932 48.43 20.29 -10.78
C ARG A 932 47.32 20.31 -9.70
N ILE A 933 47.63 20.02 -8.44
CA ILE A 933 46.69 20.12 -7.31
C ILE A 933 46.27 21.59 -7.10
N LEU A 934 47.22 22.52 -7.10
CA LEU A 934 46.95 23.94 -6.87
C LEU A 934 46.08 24.54 -7.97
N TRP A 935 46.33 24.21 -9.23
CA TRP A 935 45.50 24.69 -10.34
C TRP A 935 44.12 24.05 -10.39
N GLY A 936 44.00 22.74 -10.15
CA GLY A 936 42.70 22.04 -10.15
C GLY A 936 41.80 22.47 -8.99
N TYR A 937 42.28 22.31 -7.75
CA TYR A 937 41.49 22.59 -6.55
C TYR A 937 41.48 24.08 -6.20
N GLY A 938 42.57 24.82 -6.41
CA GLY A 938 42.68 26.23 -6.07
C GLY A 938 41.86 27.15 -6.98
N LEU A 939 41.98 27.01 -8.31
CA LEU A 939 41.18 27.81 -9.25
C LEU A 939 39.67 27.55 -9.07
N THR A 940 39.31 26.28 -8.85
CA THR A 940 37.90 25.92 -8.62
C THR A 940 37.43 26.39 -7.24
N ALA A 941 38.25 26.33 -6.18
CA ALA A 941 37.93 26.94 -4.89
C ALA A 941 37.71 28.46 -5.00
N LEU A 942 38.48 29.18 -5.83
CA LEU A 942 38.27 30.59 -6.12
C LEU A 942 36.95 30.84 -6.88
N ALA A 943 36.63 30.03 -7.89
CA ALA A 943 35.36 30.11 -8.61
C ALA A 943 34.15 29.85 -7.70
N LEU A 944 34.22 28.82 -6.85
CA LEU A 944 33.21 28.51 -5.84
C LEU A 944 33.10 29.63 -4.80
N ALA A 945 34.21 30.22 -4.34
CA ALA A 945 34.22 31.34 -3.40
C ALA A 945 33.64 32.63 -4.02
N GLY A 946 33.91 32.89 -5.30
CA GLY A 946 33.28 33.96 -6.07
C GLY A 946 31.77 33.77 -6.19
N ALA A 947 31.32 32.56 -6.50
CA ALA A 947 29.90 32.21 -6.49
C ALA A 947 29.27 32.37 -5.08
N ALA A 948 29.98 31.98 -4.02
CA ALA A 948 29.56 32.18 -2.62
C ALA A 948 29.54 33.65 -2.18
N ALA A 949 30.33 34.52 -2.81
CA ALA A 949 30.26 35.96 -2.63
C ALA A 949 29.05 36.55 -3.39
N TRP A 950 28.85 36.17 -4.65
CA TRP A 950 27.74 36.63 -5.49
C TRP A 950 26.38 36.22 -4.91
N LEU A 951 26.16 34.92 -4.68
CA LEU A 951 24.91 34.32 -4.19
C LEU A 951 24.60 34.63 -2.71
N ARG A 952 25.47 35.37 -2.03
CA ARG A 952 25.34 35.73 -0.60
C ARG A 952 24.04 36.49 -0.34
N GLU A 953 23.64 37.33 -1.27
CA GLU A 953 22.37 38.04 -1.28
C GLU A 953 21.29 37.19 -1.97
N GLY A 954 20.13 37.04 -1.33
CA GLY A 954 19.01 36.20 -1.79
C GLY A 954 19.18 34.68 -1.58
N PHE A 955 20.40 34.15 -1.73
CA PHE A 955 20.67 32.70 -1.79
C PHE A 955 21.62 32.17 -0.70
N ALA A 956 21.61 32.76 0.51
CA ALA A 956 22.51 32.45 1.64
C ALA A 956 22.62 30.97 2.10
N ARG A 957 21.73 30.06 1.70
CA ARG A 957 21.93 28.59 1.86
C ARG A 957 22.87 28.03 0.78
N LEU A 958 22.61 28.38 -0.48
CA LEU A 958 23.44 27.97 -1.62
C LEU A 958 24.82 28.64 -1.56
N ALA A 959 24.90 29.91 -1.16
CA ALA A 959 26.18 30.58 -0.92
C ALA A 959 27.02 29.85 0.15
N ARG A 960 26.39 29.33 1.22
CA ARG A 960 27.09 28.50 2.22
C ARG A 960 27.49 27.13 1.67
N ALA A 961 26.70 26.53 0.78
CA ALA A 961 27.09 25.29 0.11
C ALA A 961 28.30 25.52 -0.82
N PHE A 962 28.33 26.61 -1.59
CA PHE A 962 29.48 27.03 -2.38
C PHE A 962 30.71 27.32 -1.52
N SER A 963 30.57 28.00 -0.37
CA SER A 963 31.71 28.23 0.54
C SER A 963 32.18 26.93 1.21
N LEU A 964 31.29 26.02 1.57
CA LEU A 964 31.65 24.69 2.10
C LEU A 964 32.37 23.84 1.05
N ALA A 965 31.94 23.89 -0.21
CA ALA A 965 32.62 23.24 -1.33
C ALA A 965 34.02 23.85 -1.57
N ALA A 966 34.17 25.17 -1.44
CA ALA A 966 35.48 25.83 -1.49
C ALA A 966 36.37 25.39 -0.31
N THR A 967 35.85 25.35 0.92
CA THR A 967 36.56 24.83 2.10
C THR A 967 36.94 23.35 1.92
N ALA A 968 36.06 22.53 1.36
CA ALA A 968 36.35 21.12 1.07
C ALA A 968 37.45 20.97 0.00
N ALA A 969 37.47 21.82 -1.03
CA ALA A 969 38.57 21.86 -1.99
C ALA A 969 39.90 22.32 -1.35
N VAL A 970 39.86 23.24 -0.38
CA VAL A 970 41.04 23.66 0.39
C VAL A 970 41.53 22.56 1.34
N ILE A 971 40.64 21.85 2.04
CA ILE A 971 41.00 20.72 2.91
C ILE A 971 41.52 19.54 2.07
N GLY A 972 40.88 19.25 0.93
CA GLY A 972 41.35 18.24 -0.02
C GLY A 972 42.73 18.58 -0.57
N CYS A 973 42.98 19.85 -0.91
CA CYS A 973 44.30 20.35 -1.25
C CYS A 973 45.30 20.10 -0.09
N ALA A 974 45.00 20.54 1.14
CA ALA A 974 45.87 20.35 2.30
C ALA A 974 46.19 18.88 2.60
N PHE A 975 45.22 17.97 2.47
CA PHE A 975 45.42 16.52 2.60
C PHE A 975 46.33 15.97 1.49
N LEU A 976 46.09 16.33 0.23
CA LEU A 976 46.92 15.88 -0.89
C LEU A 976 48.35 16.43 -0.79
N LEU A 977 48.52 17.67 -0.31
CA LEU A 977 49.83 18.27 -0.02
C LEU A 977 50.56 17.54 1.12
N LEU A 978 49.89 17.23 2.23
CA LEU A 978 50.46 16.44 3.34
C LEU A 978 50.83 15.02 2.87
N ARG A 979 49.97 14.39 2.08
CA ARG A 979 50.22 13.05 1.55
C ARG A 979 51.38 13.05 0.54
N HIS A 980 51.53 14.10 -0.26
CA HIS A 980 52.71 14.32 -1.12
C HIS A 980 53.98 14.55 -0.29
N ALA A 981 53.91 15.23 0.86
CA ALA A 981 55.06 15.39 1.75
C ALA A 981 55.49 14.07 2.42
N LEU A 982 54.55 13.16 2.70
CA LEU A 982 54.85 11.84 3.29
C LEU A 982 55.23 10.75 2.26
N HIS A 983 54.75 10.86 1.01
CA HIS A 983 54.85 9.78 0.01
C HIS A 983 55.39 10.19 -1.38
N GLY A 984 55.63 11.48 -1.62
CA GLY A 984 56.17 11.98 -2.90
C GLY A 984 55.19 11.99 -4.08
N PRO A 985 55.70 12.07 -5.33
CA PRO A 985 54.91 12.32 -6.54
C PRO A 985 53.81 11.31 -6.87
N THR A 986 53.89 10.08 -6.33
CA THR A 986 52.92 9.00 -6.57
C THR A 986 51.75 8.98 -5.58
N LEU A 987 51.80 9.78 -4.50
CA LEU A 987 50.77 9.90 -3.44
C LEU A 987 50.34 8.58 -2.74
N SER A 988 50.97 7.45 -3.08
CA SER A 988 50.51 6.10 -2.78
C SER A 988 51.68 5.18 -2.45
N SER A 989 51.44 4.19 -1.60
CA SER A 989 52.43 3.31 -0.99
C SER A 989 51.86 1.91 -0.81
N ARG A 990 52.74 0.91 -0.64
CA ARG A 990 52.36 -0.52 -0.52
C ARG A 990 51.89 -0.92 0.88
N VAL A 991 52.06 -0.06 1.88
CA VAL A 991 51.64 -0.29 3.28
C VAL A 991 50.41 0.60 3.53
N PRO A 992 49.31 0.07 4.12
CA PRO A 992 48.15 0.88 4.47
C PRO A 992 48.49 1.89 5.59
N VAL A 993 47.56 2.81 5.87
CA VAL A 993 47.71 3.83 6.91
C VAL A 993 48.11 3.19 8.24
N THR A 994 49.30 3.52 8.73
CA THR A 994 49.87 2.87 9.93
C THR A 994 49.25 3.41 11.22
N LEU A 995 49.36 2.65 12.32
CA LEU A 995 48.82 3.03 13.64
C LEU A 995 49.41 4.36 14.18
N ALA A 996 50.65 4.70 13.82
CA ALA A 996 51.25 5.99 14.14
C ALA A 996 50.74 7.12 13.22
N GLU A 997 50.62 6.85 11.91
CA GLU A 997 50.10 7.78 10.91
C GLU A 997 48.63 8.16 11.18
N SER A 998 47.80 7.19 11.59
CA SER A 998 46.42 7.44 12.03
C SER A 998 46.35 8.32 13.29
N GLY A 999 47.28 8.13 14.24
CA GLY A 999 47.42 8.99 15.41
C GLY A 999 47.76 10.44 15.04
N ILE A 1000 48.67 10.62 14.07
CA ILE A 1000 49.03 11.94 13.52
C ILE A 1000 47.85 12.58 12.80
N TYR A 1001 47.11 11.85 11.95
CA TYR A 1001 45.90 12.38 11.31
C TYR A 1001 44.82 12.75 12.34
N ALA A 1002 44.62 11.96 13.38
CA ALA A 1002 43.66 12.26 14.46
C ALA A 1002 44.08 13.51 15.26
N ALA A 1003 45.37 13.64 15.61
CA ALA A 1003 45.89 14.84 16.27
C ALA A 1003 45.73 16.08 15.38
N LEU A 1004 46.03 15.99 14.08
CA LEU A 1004 45.83 17.07 13.12
C LEU A 1004 44.34 17.45 12.98
N ALA A 1005 43.43 16.48 13.02
CA ALA A 1005 41.99 16.75 13.00
C ALA A 1005 41.52 17.49 14.27
N PHE A 1006 42.04 17.14 15.46
CA PHE A 1006 41.76 17.88 16.69
C PHE A 1006 42.34 19.31 16.66
N ILE A 1007 43.56 19.49 16.14
CA ILE A 1007 44.19 20.81 15.96
C ILE A 1007 43.37 21.65 14.97
N LEU A 1008 43.03 21.11 13.80
CA LEU A 1008 42.25 21.82 12.78
C LEU A 1008 40.83 22.18 13.26
N ALA A 1009 40.20 21.33 14.08
CA ALA A 1009 38.93 21.62 14.73
C ALA A 1009 39.01 22.84 15.66
N VAL A 1010 40.03 22.91 16.53
CA VAL A 1010 40.23 24.06 17.42
C VAL A 1010 40.62 25.31 16.62
N VAL A 1011 41.49 25.20 15.62
CA VAL A 1011 41.87 26.31 14.72
C VAL A 1011 40.65 26.84 13.96
N ALA A 1012 39.75 25.97 13.49
CA ALA A 1012 38.50 26.38 12.87
C ALA A 1012 37.58 27.14 13.84
N MET A 1013 37.41 26.66 15.08
CA MET A 1013 36.63 27.37 16.11
C MET A 1013 37.21 28.75 16.45
N VAL A 1014 38.55 28.85 16.56
CA VAL A 1014 39.25 30.12 16.77
C VAL A 1014 39.12 31.04 15.56
N ALA A 1015 39.29 30.54 14.34
CA ALA A 1015 39.13 31.33 13.11
C ALA A 1015 37.69 31.85 12.92
N GLY A 1016 36.67 31.07 13.33
CA GLY A 1016 35.26 31.51 13.34
C GLY A 1016 34.99 32.67 14.31
N SER A 1017 35.81 32.83 15.36
CA SER A 1017 35.68 33.95 16.30
C SER A 1017 36.22 35.28 15.76
N LEU A 1018 37.09 35.26 14.75
CA LEU A 1018 37.67 36.45 14.13
C LEU A 1018 36.62 37.18 13.26
N ARG A 1019 36.54 38.51 13.41
CA ARG A 1019 35.57 39.37 12.71
C ARG A 1019 36.15 39.96 11.42
N TRP A 1020 36.11 39.22 10.32
CA TRP A 1020 36.45 39.77 9.00
C TRP A 1020 35.32 40.69 8.50
N GLN A 1021 35.64 41.91 8.07
CA GLN A 1021 34.65 42.91 7.60
C GLN A 1021 33.42 43.06 8.52
N GLY A 1022 33.64 43.00 9.84
CA GLY A 1022 32.61 43.25 10.86
C GLY A 1022 31.62 42.10 11.13
N ARG A 1023 31.75 40.94 10.51
CA ARG A 1023 30.89 39.76 10.78
C ARG A 1023 31.73 38.48 10.92
N SER A 1024 31.37 37.62 11.87
CA SER A 1024 32.03 36.34 12.13
C SER A 1024 31.55 35.24 11.17
N VAL A 1025 32.37 34.22 10.96
CA VAL A 1025 32.01 33.04 10.15
C VAL A 1025 31.27 32.03 11.05
N PRO A 1026 30.03 31.62 10.73
CA PRO A 1026 29.26 30.70 11.56
C PRO A 1026 29.75 29.25 11.40
N ILE A 1027 30.79 28.90 12.16
CA ILE A 1027 31.26 27.53 12.36
C ILE A 1027 30.52 26.96 13.58
N ASP A 1028 29.91 25.79 13.43
CA ASP A 1028 29.29 25.08 14.55
C ASP A 1028 30.37 24.37 15.40
N PRO A 1029 30.61 24.79 16.66
CA PRO A 1029 31.62 24.18 17.50
C PRO A 1029 31.26 22.74 17.90
N LEU A 1030 29.97 22.39 17.96
CA LEU A 1030 29.53 21.05 18.34
C LEU A 1030 29.72 20.05 17.20
N GLY A 1031 29.20 20.35 16.00
CA GLY A 1031 29.40 19.52 14.82
C GLY A 1031 30.89 19.34 14.48
N THR A 1032 31.70 20.38 14.66
CA THR A 1032 33.15 20.32 14.42
C THR A 1032 33.88 19.46 15.47
N ALA A 1033 33.47 19.50 16.74
CA ALA A 1033 33.99 18.61 17.78
C ALA A 1033 33.60 17.15 17.55
N LEU A 1034 32.33 16.89 17.22
CA LEU A 1034 31.83 15.54 16.92
C LEU A 1034 32.51 14.94 15.69
N ALA A 1035 32.76 15.74 14.65
CA ALA A 1035 33.50 15.31 13.46
C ALA A 1035 34.94 14.89 13.79
N ALA A 1036 35.65 15.64 14.64
CA ALA A 1036 37.01 15.29 15.06
C ALA A 1036 37.04 14.02 15.93
N CYS A 1037 36.14 13.89 16.90
CA CYS A 1037 36.03 12.68 17.73
C CYS A 1037 35.65 11.44 16.90
N GLY A 1038 34.71 11.58 15.95
CA GLY A 1038 34.30 10.51 15.05
C GLY A 1038 35.42 10.10 14.10
N PHE A 1039 36.17 11.06 13.54
CA PHE A 1039 37.33 10.79 12.69
C PHE A 1039 38.42 10.02 13.45
N PHE A 1040 38.74 10.42 14.69
CA PHE A 1040 39.66 9.67 15.55
C PHE A 1040 39.20 8.22 15.75
N ALA A 1041 37.95 8.01 16.15
CA ALA A 1041 37.42 6.65 16.38
C ALA A 1041 37.47 5.77 15.12
N VAL A 1042 37.17 6.34 13.94
CA VAL A 1042 37.21 5.61 12.67
C VAL A 1042 38.66 5.30 12.25
N ILE A 1043 39.56 6.29 12.26
CA ILE A 1043 40.93 6.09 11.76
C ILE A 1043 41.75 5.17 12.68
N ALA A 1044 41.51 5.21 14.00
CA ALA A 1044 42.16 4.34 14.98
C ALA A 1044 41.58 2.91 15.02
N LEU A 1045 40.37 2.70 14.46
CA LEU A 1045 39.82 1.37 14.18
C LEU A 1045 40.41 0.78 12.90
N ILE A 1046 40.45 1.55 11.82
CA ILE A 1046 41.01 1.13 10.51
C ILE A 1046 42.49 0.75 10.64
N ALA A 1047 43.28 1.56 11.32
CA ALA A 1047 44.71 1.32 11.53
C ALA A 1047 45.01 0.39 12.73
N SER A 1048 44.00 -0.21 13.35
CA SER A 1048 44.19 -1.08 14.52
C SER A 1048 45.00 -2.34 14.19
N PRO A 1049 45.74 -2.92 15.16
CA PRO A 1049 46.43 -4.21 14.95
C PRO A 1049 45.46 -5.34 14.56
N ALA A 1050 44.20 -5.26 15.01
CA ALA A 1050 43.14 -6.23 14.69
C ALA A 1050 42.70 -6.21 13.22
N MET A 1051 42.86 -5.08 12.52
CA MET A 1051 42.50 -4.91 11.10
C MET A 1051 43.71 -4.92 10.16
N THR A 1052 44.89 -4.55 10.67
CA THR A 1052 46.12 -4.44 9.87
C THR A 1052 47.06 -5.65 10.00
N HIS A 1053 46.88 -6.48 11.05
CA HIS A 1053 47.79 -7.57 11.45
C HIS A 1053 49.26 -7.14 11.61
N GLN A 1054 49.52 -5.84 11.82
CA GLN A 1054 50.86 -5.33 12.07
C GLN A 1054 51.20 -5.49 13.57
N PRO A 1055 52.42 -5.98 13.92
CA PRO A 1055 52.84 -6.08 15.31
C PRO A 1055 53.00 -4.70 15.95
N LEU A 1056 52.88 -4.65 17.28
CA LEU A 1056 53.15 -3.44 18.04
C LEU A 1056 54.66 -3.17 18.08
N VAL A 1057 55.06 -1.95 17.70
CA VAL A 1057 56.46 -1.54 17.55
C VAL A 1057 56.83 -0.61 18.69
N GLY A 1058 57.65 -1.11 19.61
CA GLY A 1058 58.16 -0.39 20.78
C GLY A 1058 58.26 -1.26 22.02
N ILE A 1059 58.50 -0.63 23.16
CA ILE A 1059 58.57 -1.28 24.48
C ILE A 1059 57.14 -1.46 25.02
N LEU A 1060 56.91 -2.35 25.98
CA LEU A 1060 55.65 -2.39 26.73
C LEU A 1060 55.35 -0.99 27.31
N ILE A 1061 54.11 -0.52 27.24
CA ILE A 1061 53.66 0.84 27.60
C ILE A 1061 54.20 1.97 26.67
N LEU A 1062 55.24 1.74 25.85
CA LEU A 1062 55.88 2.79 25.02
C LEU A 1062 56.09 2.33 23.56
N ASP A 1063 55.03 2.39 22.77
CA ASP A 1063 54.96 1.84 21.41
C ASP A 1063 54.11 2.68 20.42
N ASN A 1064 53.78 2.10 19.26
CA ASN A 1064 52.86 2.68 18.30
C ASN A 1064 51.37 2.72 18.77
N ALA A 1065 50.93 1.91 19.74
CA ALA A 1065 49.61 2.05 20.37
C ALA A 1065 49.53 3.29 21.28
N LEU A 1066 50.64 3.70 21.91
CA LEU A 1066 50.74 5.01 22.59
C LEU A 1066 50.43 6.16 21.61
N ILE A 1067 50.98 6.12 20.40
CA ILE A 1067 50.77 7.17 19.37
C ILE A 1067 49.38 7.04 18.72
N GLY A 1068 48.90 5.82 18.46
CA GLY A 1068 47.62 5.57 17.81
C GLY A 1068 46.39 5.80 18.69
N TYR A 1069 46.49 5.54 20.00
CA TYR A 1069 45.36 5.64 20.94
C TYR A 1069 45.56 6.69 22.02
N LEU A 1070 46.69 6.67 22.76
CA LEU A 1070 46.84 7.53 23.94
C LEU A 1070 47.15 8.99 23.60
N LEU A 1071 47.98 9.25 22.58
CA LEU A 1071 48.29 10.60 22.10
C LEU A 1071 47.04 11.37 21.61
N PRO A 1072 46.22 10.84 20.68
CA PRO A 1072 44.95 11.49 20.31
C PRO A 1072 43.94 11.52 21.46
N ALA A 1073 43.92 10.55 22.39
CA ALA A 1073 43.12 10.64 23.61
C ALA A 1073 43.57 11.79 24.54
N ALA A 1074 44.87 12.07 24.61
CA ALA A 1074 45.41 13.21 25.35
C ALA A 1074 45.08 14.55 24.67
N PHE A 1075 45.15 14.63 23.34
CA PHE A 1075 44.66 15.80 22.59
C PHE A 1075 43.14 16.00 22.76
N ALA A 1076 42.35 14.92 22.79
CA ALA A 1076 40.93 14.99 23.11
C ALA A 1076 40.69 15.46 24.55
N PHE A 1077 41.47 14.98 25.54
CA PHE A 1077 41.38 15.46 26.92
C PHE A 1077 41.74 16.96 27.05
N ALA A 1078 42.77 17.41 26.33
CA ALA A 1078 43.14 18.82 26.24
C ALA A 1078 42.03 19.66 25.58
N ALA A 1079 41.43 19.18 24.48
CA ALA A 1079 40.28 19.80 23.84
C ALA A 1079 39.05 19.85 24.79
N ALA A 1080 38.84 18.82 25.62
CA ALA A 1080 37.79 18.81 26.65
C ALA A 1080 38.08 19.81 27.79
N ALA A 1081 39.34 20.08 28.13
CA ALA A 1081 39.72 21.12 29.10
C ALA A 1081 39.55 22.53 28.51
N TRP A 1082 39.98 22.74 27.26
CA TRP A 1082 39.80 23.99 26.53
C TRP A 1082 38.32 24.32 26.29
N ALA A 1083 37.52 23.34 25.85
CA ALA A 1083 36.08 23.52 25.65
C ALA A 1083 35.33 23.88 26.95
N ARG A 1084 35.69 23.27 28.10
CA ARG A 1084 35.11 23.64 29.41
C ARG A 1084 35.39 25.07 29.86
N SER A 1085 36.46 25.68 29.37
CA SER A 1085 36.90 27.02 29.77
C SER A 1085 36.55 28.10 28.75
N ASN A 1086 36.37 27.74 27.48
CA ASN A 1086 36.19 28.70 26.37
C ASN A 1086 34.82 28.60 25.67
N LEU A 1087 34.03 27.55 25.87
CA LEU A 1087 32.74 27.34 25.19
C LEU A 1087 31.59 27.13 26.20
N PRO A 1088 30.43 27.79 26.02
CA PRO A 1088 29.30 27.70 26.95
C PRO A 1088 28.51 26.38 26.87
N GLN A 1089 28.87 25.46 25.96
CA GLN A 1089 28.14 24.22 25.74
C GLN A 1089 28.85 23.02 26.40
N PRO A 1090 28.34 22.48 27.53
CA PRO A 1090 29.00 21.38 28.23
C PRO A 1090 29.00 20.06 27.42
N LEU A 1091 28.14 19.94 26.40
CA LEU A 1091 28.08 18.75 25.54
C LEU A 1091 29.34 18.60 24.66
N ILE A 1092 29.99 19.70 24.27
CA ILE A 1092 31.25 19.69 23.51
C ILE A 1092 32.38 19.10 24.37
N ALA A 1093 32.48 19.56 25.62
CA ALA A 1093 33.41 19.02 26.60
C ALA A 1093 33.16 17.53 26.88
N ARG A 1094 31.89 17.10 26.94
CA ARG A 1094 31.51 15.69 27.08
C ARG A 1094 31.92 14.86 25.86
N ALA A 1095 31.72 15.35 24.64
CA ALA A 1095 32.10 14.64 23.41
C ALA A 1095 33.61 14.37 23.33
N TYR A 1096 34.43 15.38 23.62
CA TYR A 1096 35.89 15.22 23.74
C TYR A 1096 36.30 14.33 24.93
N GLY A 1097 35.62 14.46 26.08
CA GLY A 1097 35.86 13.63 27.26
C GLY A 1097 35.56 12.14 27.02
N SER A 1098 34.48 11.81 26.33
CA SER A 1098 34.15 10.43 25.94
C SER A 1098 35.19 9.84 24.99
N ALA A 1099 35.67 10.60 24.01
CA ALA A 1099 36.75 10.16 23.12
C ALA A 1099 38.05 9.87 23.89
N ALA A 1100 38.39 10.69 24.89
CA ALA A 1100 39.53 10.44 25.76
C ALA A 1100 39.36 9.16 26.62
N ILE A 1101 38.20 8.96 27.26
CA ILE A 1101 37.92 7.79 28.10
C ILE A 1101 37.91 6.49 27.30
N LEU A 1102 37.38 6.51 26.07
CA LEU A 1102 37.34 5.34 25.19
C LEU A 1102 38.71 5.03 24.56
N GLY A 1103 39.47 6.05 24.14
CA GLY A 1103 40.84 5.85 23.65
C GLY A 1103 41.78 5.30 24.72
N ALA A 1104 41.66 5.78 25.96
CA ALA A 1104 42.40 5.25 27.10
C ALA A 1104 41.98 3.81 27.47
N LEU A 1105 40.68 3.47 27.38
CA LEU A 1105 40.21 2.10 27.60
C LEU A 1105 40.70 1.13 26.51
N ALA A 1106 40.69 1.56 25.24
CA ALA A 1106 41.21 0.76 24.13
C ALA A 1106 42.69 0.42 24.36
N TYR A 1107 43.49 1.43 24.70
CA TYR A 1107 44.90 1.26 25.08
C TYR A 1107 45.10 0.28 26.25
N VAL A 1108 44.31 0.39 27.33
CA VAL A 1108 44.37 -0.53 28.48
C VAL A 1108 44.05 -1.98 28.07
N VAL A 1109 43.03 -2.20 27.24
CA VAL A 1109 42.66 -3.56 26.77
C VAL A 1109 43.73 -4.13 25.84
N THR A 1110 44.31 -3.31 24.97
CA THR A 1110 45.44 -3.69 24.10
C THR A 1110 46.67 -4.09 24.92
N GLU A 1111 47.06 -3.31 25.93
CA GLU A 1111 48.22 -3.65 26.78
C GLU A 1111 47.97 -4.86 27.67
N VAL A 1112 46.73 -5.12 28.14
CA VAL A 1112 46.38 -6.38 28.81
C VAL A 1112 46.60 -7.58 27.88
N ARG A 1113 46.13 -7.52 26.62
CA ARG A 1113 46.37 -8.58 25.64
C ARG A 1113 47.87 -8.78 25.38
N ARG A 1114 48.60 -7.67 25.21
CA ARG A 1114 50.05 -7.66 24.99
C ARG A 1114 50.85 -8.25 26.15
N ALA A 1115 50.40 -8.06 27.39
CA ALA A 1115 51.05 -8.63 28.58
C ALA A 1115 50.95 -10.16 28.66
N PHE A 1116 49.91 -10.78 28.07
CA PHE A 1116 49.75 -12.24 28.03
C PHE A 1116 50.38 -12.89 26.78
N VAL A 1117 50.49 -12.18 25.65
CA VAL A 1117 50.82 -12.78 24.33
C VAL A 1117 52.02 -12.13 23.61
N GLY A 1118 52.43 -10.92 24.00
CA GLY A 1118 53.56 -10.21 23.40
C GLY A 1118 53.18 -9.26 22.25
N PRO A 1119 54.17 -8.79 21.45
CA PRO A 1119 53.97 -7.74 20.45
C PRO A 1119 53.05 -8.10 19.27
N ASP A 1120 52.91 -9.38 18.94
CA ASP A 1120 51.88 -9.89 18.03
C ASP A 1120 50.69 -10.39 18.85
N LEU A 1121 49.67 -9.54 18.94
CA LEU A 1121 48.48 -9.76 19.76
C LEU A 1121 47.63 -10.97 19.33
N PHE A 1122 47.82 -11.54 18.14
CA PHE A 1122 46.94 -12.58 17.59
C PHE A 1122 47.60 -13.96 17.47
N SER A 1123 48.84 -14.10 17.94
CA SER A 1123 49.66 -15.31 17.85
C SER A 1123 49.22 -16.49 18.75
N ALA A 1124 48.32 -16.29 19.72
CA ALA A 1124 47.88 -17.34 20.67
C ALA A 1124 46.37 -17.30 20.99
N ALA A 1125 45.80 -18.44 21.40
CA ALA A 1125 44.39 -18.55 21.81
C ALA A 1125 44.12 -17.92 23.20
N VAL A 1126 42.88 -17.49 23.44
CA VAL A 1126 42.47 -16.85 24.71
C VAL A 1126 42.25 -17.90 25.80
N GLY A 1127 43.01 -17.81 26.90
CA GLY A 1127 42.89 -18.73 28.03
C GLY A 1127 41.88 -18.28 29.10
N SER A 1128 41.39 -19.21 29.92
CA SER A 1128 40.42 -18.90 31.01
C SER A 1128 40.95 -17.85 32.00
N GLY A 1129 42.24 -17.89 32.32
CA GLY A 1129 42.89 -16.86 33.16
C GLY A 1129 42.90 -15.47 32.51
N GLU A 1130 43.01 -15.40 31.18
CA GLU A 1130 42.94 -14.15 30.42
C GLU A 1130 41.51 -13.59 30.41
N LEU A 1131 40.49 -14.46 30.27
CA LEU A 1131 39.08 -14.07 30.36
C LEU A 1131 38.76 -13.41 31.71
N TYR A 1132 39.28 -13.94 32.82
CA TYR A 1132 39.17 -13.32 34.15
C TYR A 1132 40.02 -12.06 34.28
N ALA A 1133 41.24 -12.03 33.71
CA ALA A 1133 42.09 -10.84 33.71
C ALA A 1133 41.44 -9.63 33.03
N TYR A 1134 40.73 -9.82 31.91
CA TYR A 1134 39.91 -8.76 31.30
C TYR A 1134 38.81 -8.25 32.24
N SER A 1135 38.10 -9.16 32.93
CA SER A 1135 37.06 -8.77 33.89
C SER A 1135 37.63 -7.95 35.06
N ALA A 1136 38.81 -8.35 35.58
CA ALA A 1136 39.51 -7.62 36.63
C ALA A 1136 40.04 -6.25 36.15
N ALA A 1137 40.67 -6.19 34.97
CA ALA A 1137 41.24 -4.95 34.43
C ALA A 1137 40.16 -3.89 34.16
N ILE A 1138 39.02 -4.28 33.58
CA ILE A 1138 37.87 -3.38 33.34
C ILE A 1138 37.29 -2.88 34.66
N LEU A 1139 37.19 -3.75 35.68
CA LEU A 1139 36.73 -3.36 37.02
C LEU A 1139 37.68 -2.37 37.69
N ILE A 1140 38.99 -2.62 37.64
CA ILE A 1140 40.03 -1.71 38.19
C ILE A 1140 40.00 -0.35 37.48
N TYR A 1141 39.89 -0.33 36.16
CA TYR A 1141 39.75 0.91 35.38
C TYR A 1141 38.48 1.69 35.75
N GLY A 1142 37.34 1.01 35.91
CA GLY A 1142 36.10 1.61 36.40
C GLY A 1142 36.25 2.23 37.80
N VAL A 1143 36.88 1.52 38.74
CA VAL A 1143 37.13 2.03 40.10
C VAL A 1143 38.11 3.22 40.10
N ALA A 1144 39.15 3.19 39.26
CA ALA A 1144 40.10 4.30 39.13
C ALA A 1144 39.42 5.57 38.57
N LEU A 1145 38.57 5.43 37.55
CA LEU A 1145 37.75 6.54 37.04
C LEU A 1145 36.75 7.07 38.07
N LEU A 1146 36.17 6.19 38.90
CA LEU A 1146 35.26 6.60 39.98
C LEU A 1146 36.00 7.45 41.03
N ALA A 1147 37.18 7.01 41.46
CA ALA A 1147 38.05 7.76 42.37
C ALA A 1147 38.46 9.13 41.78
N LEU A 1148 38.78 9.18 40.49
CA LEU A 1148 39.09 10.43 39.78
C LEU A 1148 37.85 11.35 39.67
N GLY A 1149 36.66 10.77 39.48
CA GLY A 1149 35.37 11.47 39.48
C GLY A 1149 34.96 12.03 40.84
N PHE A 1150 35.43 11.46 41.94
CA PHE A 1150 35.36 12.10 43.26
C PHE A 1150 36.43 13.19 43.40
N ARG A 1151 37.69 12.91 43.08
CA ARG A 1151 38.83 13.85 43.26
C ARG A 1151 38.69 15.15 42.45
N ILE A 1152 38.08 15.10 41.27
CA ILE A 1152 37.83 16.27 40.39
C ILE A 1152 36.38 16.79 40.56
N GLY A 1153 35.57 16.20 41.47
CA GLY A 1153 34.18 16.60 41.72
C GLY A 1153 33.18 16.32 40.59
N SER A 1154 33.63 15.89 39.41
CA SER A 1154 32.82 15.71 38.21
C SER A 1154 31.75 14.61 38.33
N ARG A 1155 30.47 15.00 38.33
CA ARG A 1155 29.33 14.05 38.31
C ARG A 1155 29.36 13.15 37.07
N ASP A 1156 29.65 13.73 35.90
CA ASP A 1156 29.68 13.00 34.63
C ASP A 1156 30.72 11.88 34.64
N LEU A 1157 31.88 12.12 35.26
CA LEU A 1157 32.95 11.12 35.36
C LEU A 1157 32.56 9.97 36.30
N ARG A 1158 31.87 10.25 37.41
CA ARG A 1158 31.33 9.22 38.32
C ARG A 1158 30.26 8.36 37.66
N LEU A 1159 29.35 8.96 36.88
CA LEU A 1159 28.34 8.23 36.12
C LEU A 1159 28.97 7.35 35.02
N ALA A 1160 29.99 7.85 34.32
CA ALA A 1160 30.73 7.07 33.33
C ALA A 1160 31.43 5.85 33.96
N SER A 1161 32.07 6.01 35.12
CA SER A 1161 32.69 4.88 35.84
C SER A 1161 31.67 3.84 36.32
N LEU A 1162 30.48 4.26 36.75
CA LEU A 1162 29.44 3.33 37.20
C LEU A 1162 29.00 2.39 36.08
N GLY A 1163 28.84 2.91 34.85
CA GLY A 1163 28.51 2.09 33.67
C GLY A 1163 29.60 1.05 33.33
N ILE A 1164 30.88 1.41 33.49
CA ILE A 1164 32.01 0.50 33.27
C ILE A 1164 32.01 -0.64 34.30
N VAL A 1165 31.70 -0.33 35.57
CA VAL A 1165 31.56 -1.35 36.64
C VAL A 1165 30.36 -2.27 36.37
N THR A 1166 29.21 -1.74 35.93
CA THR A 1166 28.04 -2.57 35.55
C THR A 1166 28.35 -3.51 34.39
N LEU A 1167 29.11 -3.05 33.38
CA LEU A 1167 29.51 -3.88 32.24
C LEU A 1167 30.32 -5.12 32.66
N ALA A 1168 31.25 -4.96 33.60
CA ALA A 1168 32.03 -6.08 34.15
C ALA A 1168 31.14 -7.14 34.85
N ILE A 1169 30.12 -6.70 35.58
CA ILE A 1169 29.16 -7.59 36.28
C ILE A 1169 28.29 -8.34 35.27
N CYS A 1170 27.78 -7.67 34.23
CA CYS A 1170 26.95 -8.29 33.20
C CYS A 1170 27.72 -9.35 32.38
N LYS A 1171 29.01 -9.12 32.09
CA LYS A 1171 29.87 -10.12 31.45
C LYS A 1171 29.92 -11.41 32.27
N ALA A 1172 30.19 -11.31 33.57
CA ALA A 1172 30.32 -12.48 34.44
C ALA A 1172 29.03 -13.32 34.52
N PHE A 1173 27.85 -12.70 34.48
CA PHE A 1173 26.59 -13.44 34.44
C PHE A 1173 26.37 -14.18 33.11
N LEU A 1174 26.62 -13.52 31.97
CA LEU A 1174 26.25 -14.06 30.66
C LEU A 1174 27.28 -15.03 30.06
N VAL A 1175 28.55 -14.87 30.39
CA VAL A 1175 29.66 -15.64 29.81
C VAL A 1175 30.17 -16.73 30.75
N ASP A 1176 30.24 -16.45 32.06
CA ASP A 1176 30.93 -17.34 33.00
C ASP A 1176 29.99 -18.40 33.64
N MET A 1177 28.67 -18.32 33.42
CA MET A 1177 27.66 -19.25 33.98
C MET A 1177 27.05 -20.26 32.99
N SER A 1178 27.37 -20.21 31.71
CA SER A 1178 26.64 -20.96 30.65
C SER A 1178 26.92 -22.48 30.58
N GLY A 1179 27.48 -23.09 31.63
CA GLY A 1179 27.96 -24.48 31.65
C GLY A 1179 27.24 -25.43 32.62
N LEU A 1180 25.96 -25.21 32.93
CA LEU A 1180 25.22 -25.94 33.97
C LEU A 1180 23.85 -26.47 33.50
N GLU A 1181 23.51 -27.72 33.87
CA GLU A 1181 22.32 -28.43 33.39
C GLU A 1181 21.37 -28.97 34.49
N GLY A 1182 20.22 -29.51 34.08
CA GLY A 1182 19.30 -30.28 34.91
C GLY A 1182 18.76 -29.54 36.14
N LEU A 1183 18.67 -30.25 37.27
CA LEU A 1183 18.24 -29.69 38.56
C LEU A 1183 19.22 -28.61 39.06
N LEU A 1184 20.52 -28.74 38.76
CA LEU A 1184 21.53 -27.74 39.11
C LEU A 1184 21.30 -26.42 38.36
N ARG A 1185 20.83 -26.46 37.11
CA ARG A 1185 20.39 -25.26 36.37
C ARG A 1185 19.22 -24.57 37.07
N ALA A 1186 18.19 -25.33 37.48
CA ALA A 1186 17.05 -24.78 38.21
C ALA A 1186 17.47 -24.14 39.55
N LEU A 1187 18.34 -24.81 40.32
CA LEU A 1187 18.85 -24.31 41.60
C LEU A 1187 19.76 -23.08 41.43
N SER A 1188 20.56 -23.01 40.37
CA SER A 1188 21.48 -21.88 40.11
C SER A 1188 20.71 -20.59 39.78
N PHE A 1189 19.63 -20.69 38.98
CA PHE A 1189 18.75 -19.54 38.73
C PHE A 1189 18.04 -19.03 40.00
N ILE A 1190 17.65 -19.94 40.91
CA ILE A 1190 17.07 -19.58 42.21
C ILE A 1190 18.12 -18.90 43.12
N GLY A 1191 19.33 -19.47 43.19
CA GLY A 1191 20.42 -18.95 44.03
C GLY A 1191 20.88 -17.54 43.65
N LEU A 1192 21.18 -17.31 42.37
CA LEU A 1192 21.59 -15.98 41.90
C LEU A 1192 20.46 -14.95 42.04
N GLY A 1193 19.21 -15.36 41.79
CA GLY A 1193 18.03 -14.51 42.01
C GLY A 1193 17.95 -13.99 43.45
N GLY A 1194 18.27 -14.82 44.44
CA GLY A 1194 18.39 -14.41 45.84
C GLY A 1194 19.48 -13.36 46.09
N CYS A 1195 20.68 -13.55 45.52
CA CYS A 1195 21.80 -12.61 45.70
C CYS A 1195 21.52 -11.22 45.12
N LEU A 1196 20.92 -11.14 43.92
CA LEU A 1196 20.57 -9.85 43.30
C LEU A 1196 19.49 -9.11 44.10
N VAL A 1197 18.47 -9.82 44.60
CA VAL A 1197 17.45 -9.26 45.49
C VAL A 1197 18.08 -8.73 46.79
N ALA A 1198 19.03 -9.46 47.38
CA ALA A 1198 19.72 -9.04 48.60
C ALA A 1198 20.52 -7.74 48.43
N ILE A 1199 21.26 -7.59 47.31
CA ILE A 1199 22.03 -6.36 47.02
C ILE A 1199 21.08 -5.16 46.79
N GLY A 1200 19.97 -5.35 46.07
CA GLY A 1200 18.97 -4.30 45.87
C GLY A 1200 18.32 -3.83 47.18
N LEU A 1201 18.11 -4.74 48.14
CA LEU A 1201 17.63 -4.42 49.49
C LEU A 1201 18.69 -3.71 50.35
N ALA A 1202 19.98 -3.99 50.15
CA ALA A 1202 21.07 -3.29 50.85
C ALA A 1202 21.21 -1.83 50.39
N TYR A 1203 21.16 -1.59 49.07
CA TYR A 1203 21.27 -0.23 48.50
C TYR A 1203 20.16 0.70 48.99
N GLN A 1204 18.92 0.19 49.06
CA GLN A 1204 17.76 0.91 49.63
C GLN A 1204 17.93 1.32 51.10
N ARG A 1205 18.69 0.56 51.90
CA ARG A 1205 18.96 0.89 53.31
C ARG A 1205 19.97 2.04 53.48
N VAL A 1206 20.90 2.20 52.55
CA VAL A 1206 21.89 3.29 52.60
C VAL A 1206 21.22 4.63 52.28
N LEU A 1207 20.42 4.69 51.22
CA LEU A 1207 19.70 5.91 50.82
C LEU A 1207 18.73 6.41 51.91
N ARG A 1208 18.03 5.51 52.61
CA ARG A 1208 17.09 5.89 53.69
C ARG A 1208 17.73 6.70 54.82
N ARG A 1209 19.00 6.44 55.17
CA ARG A 1209 19.69 7.18 56.25
C ARG A 1209 19.98 8.65 55.90
N GLY A 1210 19.87 9.06 54.65
CA GLY A 1210 19.97 10.48 54.26
C GLY A 1210 18.69 11.28 54.52
N ALA A 1211 17.53 10.62 54.63
CA ALA A 1211 16.22 11.29 54.63
C ALA A 1211 15.71 11.74 56.02
N GLU A 1212 16.30 11.23 57.11
CA GLU A 1212 15.82 11.46 58.49
C GLU A 1212 16.37 12.75 59.12
N THR A 1213 17.02 13.63 58.34
CA THR A 1213 17.66 14.88 58.83
C THR A 1213 17.05 16.14 58.22
N THR A 1214 15.75 16.37 58.43
CA THR A 1214 15.12 17.68 58.19
C THR A 1214 14.02 17.93 59.22
N PRO A 1215 14.11 18.98 60.07
CA PRO A 1215 13.12 19.23 61.11
C PRO A 1215 11.82 19.81 60.54
N THR A 1216 10.69 19.34 61.06
CA THR A 1216 9.36 19.88 60.73
C THR A 1216 9.12 21.20 61.45
N ALA A 1217 9.20 22.32 60.73
CA ALA A 1217 8.66 23.60 61.19
C ALA A 1217 7.13 23.61 61.03
N GLY A 1218 6.41 23.96 62.09
CA GLY A 1218 4.97 24.25 62.06
C GLY A 1218 4.72 25.76 62.10
N GLY A 1219 3.57 26.18 61.57
CA GLY A 1219 3.17 27.58 61.41
C GLY A 1219 2.17 27.72 60.28
#